data_AF-A0A6L9EE34-F1
#
_entry.id   AF-A0A6L9EE34-F1
#
_cell.length_a   1.000
_cell.length_b   1.000
_cell.length_c   1.000
_cell.angle_alpha   90.00
_cell.angle_beta   90.00
_cell.angle_gamma   90.00
#
_symmetry.space_group_name_H-M   'P 1'
#
loop_
_entity.id
_entity.type
_entity.pdbx_description
1 polymer ?
#
loop_
_entity_poly.entity_id
_entity_poly.type
_entity_poly.pdbx_seq_one_letter_code
_entity_poly.pdbx_strand_id
1 'polypeptide(L)'
;MTEILKKTLFSNRLMAVLFIVFATAMAFGTFIESWYSTETARIWIYNTWWFEVIMAFFVINFIGNIFRYRLLRKEKWPVLVLHLSWIFIIIGAFVTRYLSYEGMMPIREGSSQQVFYSDKTYLTAYVEGEIDGNPRRKTLEDDLIVTAEANKTNLPWKSDFNGQEFSISYVDFIRGAKRGLIPDEQGNEFLKIVEAGDGNRHEHYLENGQVANIHNVLFALNQDTPGAINIFSTDSTYQIRSPFEGNFMRMADQFRGDLVKDSIQTLQLRSLYSIGGMQFVIPEPVVKGNYGVVKVAEEEITEATQDALVLDISSNGETVQKKVLGGKGSADFSDKFEVGGLQFALSYGSKVYELPFSIKLNDFIAEKYPGTEKGYASFMSKITVEDDRPFDYDIYMNHILDHQGYRFFQASFDPDERGTVLSVNHDFWGTWITYIGYFLLYFGLMGIMFFGKTRFRDLTKALDKLKKKKAALSTILLLLTFSGLNAQLNTKDHEHNNAPTAEQLDSLLNTTLVTEDHAAKFGELVVQDEGGRMKPVNTFSSELLRKLSFKNTYGKLNSDQVFLSMMLNPALWYNTPIIALDKRGQNDSIRRIIGVPDGQEYVKATDFFDENGRNKLGPYLQDAFATNTPNQFQKDFKDTYFRLSLLDRALSGEIMKIFPLLNDENNKWISALEYRSGQFQVADTLYANFIKNAVPYYMMSLQSAIAGGDYTEADKLLAAFHQNQKNHGSEVLPESTKVKAEVIYNKLDIFNRLYKYYALIGLLMFAILIFRIFKEREIWKVATYFFKGVIYLFFIWHTAGLIMRWYISGHAPWSDAYESILYVSWATMGMGLLFSRKSEMTIAASAFVTSMLLFVAHGNWVDPAIANLVPVLDSYWLMIHVAVIVGSYGPLTVGMILGVVSLILIILTNKKNKKRMEINLKEITIINELSLTVGLVMLTIGNFLGGQWANESWGRYWGWDPKETWALISIMIYAFVIHARLVPGLRGRWTFNFLSIVAFGSIMMTYFGVNFYLVGLHSYASGAQVITPSFVWYTVFGVLVLGAISLWRYRVNYAK
;
A
#
# COMPACT_ATOMS: atom_id res chain seq x y z
N MET A 1 22.80 34.13 33.58
CA MET A 1 21.86 33.04 33.25
C MET A 1 21.19 33.25 31.87
N THR A 2 20.66 34.44 31.58
CA THR A 2 20.01 34.80 30.31
C THR A 2 20.88 34.64 29.04
N GLU A 3 22.16 35.05 29.08
CA GLU A 3 23.06 34.88 27.92
C GLU A 3 23.43 33.41 27.64
N ILE A 4 23.55 32.59 28.68
CA ILE A 4 23.81 31.15 28.54
C ILE A 4 22.58 30.45 27.94
N LEU A 5 21.37 30.80 28.40
CA LEU A 5 20.11 30.30 27.86
C LEU A 5 19.95 30.68 26.38
N LYS A 6 20.14 31.96 26.01
CA LYS A 6 20.12 32.41 24.60
C LYS A 6 21.16 31.68 23.75
N LYS A 7 22.39 31.53 24.26
CA LYS A 7 23.48 30.86 23.53
C LYS A 7 23.17 29.38 23.27
N THR A 8 22.40 28.74 24.15
CA THR A 8 22.04 27.31 24.08
C THR A 8 20.76 27.09 23.26
N LEU A 9 19.67 27.78 23.62
CA LEU A 9 18.35 27.66 22.99
C LEU A 9 18.33 28.14 21.53
N PHE A 10 19.15 29.15 21.17
CA PHE A 10 19.19 29.68 19.81
C PHE A 10 20.39 29.14 19.02
N SER A 11 20.90 27.96 19.38
CA SER A 11 22.08 27.38 18.74
C SER A 11 21.72 26.41 17.62
N ASN A 12 22.58 26.35 16.61
CA ASN A 12 22.52 25.30 15.59
C ASN A 12 22.84 23.91 16.14
N ARG A 13 23.48 23.83 17.32
CA ARG A 13 23.71 22.56 18.02
C ARG A 13 22.39 22.00 18.54
N LEU A 14 21.58 22.83 19.20
CA LEU A 14 20.25 22.43 19.64
C LEU A 14 19.38 22.02 18.45
N MET A 15 19.33 22.83 17.39
CA MET A 15 18.59 22.49 16.17
C MET A 15 19.00 21.12 15.59
N ALA A 16 20.30 20.84 15.54
CA ALA A 16 20.81 19.57 15.06
C ALA A 16 20.39 18.38 15.94
N VAL A 17 20.35 18.57 17.26
CA VAL A 17 19.83 17.56 18.20
C VAL A 17 18.32 17.39 18.02
N LEU A 18 17.55 18.48 17.91
CA LEU A 18 16.10 18.43 17.71
C LEU A 18 15.73 17.66 16.44
N PHE A 19 16.43 17.88 15.32
CA PHE A 19 16.20 17.12 14.09
C PHE A 19 16.34 15.61 14.28
N ILE A 20 17.37 15.17 15.02
CA ILE A 20 17.61 13.74 15.26
C ILE A 20 16.60 13.18 16.26
N VAL A 21 16.39 13.85 17.39
CA VAL A 21 15.50 13.38 18.47
C VAL A 21 14.07 13.29 17.97
N PHE A 22 13.59 14.30 17.25
CA PHE A 22 12.23 14.31 16.70
C PHE A 22 12.04 13.22 15.64
N ALA A 23 12.98 13.09 14.70
CA ALA A 23 12.94 12.02 13.71
C ALA A 23 12.98 10.62 14.34
N THR A 24 13.76 10.44 15.41
CA THR A 24 13.86 9.17 16.14
C THR A 24 12.56 8.85 16.87
N ALA A 25 11.97 9.83 17.56
CA ALA A 25 10.69 9.67 18.24
C ALA A 25 9.58 9.26 17.27
N MET A 26 9.48 9.95 16.12
CA MET A 26 8.53 9.60 15.07
C MET A 26 8.77 8.21 14.49
N ALA A 27 10.03 7.83 14.24
CA ALA A 27 10.36 6.49 13.74
C ALA A 27 9.91 5.40 14.72
N PHE A 28 10.19 5.56 16.02
CA PHE A 28 9.71 4.63 17.04
C PHE A 28 8.18 4.57 17.08
N GLY A 29 7.49 5.70 16.95
CA GLY A 29 6.02 5.75 16.83
C GLY A 29 5.50 4.83 15.73
N THR A 30 6.08 4.89 14.53
CA THR A 30 5.66 4.04 13.40
C THR A 30 5.93 2.55 13.64
N PHE A 31 7.00 2.17 14.34
CA PHE A 31 7.25 0.77 14.68
C PHE A 31 6.30 0.26 15.77
N ILE A 32 6.01 1.08 16.78
CA ILE A 32 5.03 0.75 17.83
C ILE A 32 3.65 0.54 17.22
N GLU A 33 3.26 1.35 16.24
CA GLU A 33 2.01 1.21 15.50
C GLU A 33 1.91 -0.14 14.78
N SER A 34 2.99 -0.56 14.11
CA SER A 34 3.06 -1.85 13.41
C SER A 34 3.12 -3.05 14.38
N TRP A 35 3.78 -2.91 15.54
CA TRP A 35 3.93 -3.99 16.52
C TRP A 35 2.72 -4.20 17.41
N TYR A 36 1.96 -3.14 17.69
CA TYR A 36 0.83 -3.17 18.63
C TYR A 36 -0.43 -2.59 17.98
N SER A 37 -0.56 -1.26 17.96
CA SER A 37 -1.67 -0.56 17.32
C SER A 37 -1.37 0.93 17.17
N THR A 38 -2.11 1.61 16.28
CA THR A 38 -2.09 3.07 16.14
C THR A 38 -2.41 3.78 17.45
N GLU A 39 -3.34 3.24 18.25
CA GLU A 39 -3.72 3.81 19.55
C GLU A 39 -2.59 3.69 20.58
N THR A 40 -1.87 2.57 20.63
CA THR A 40 -0.68 2.40 21.49
C THR A 40 0.42 3.40 21.11
N ALA A 41 0.66 3.62 19.82
CA ALA A 41 1.63 4.61 19.33
C ALA A 41 1.23 6.04 19.70
N ARG A 42 -0.07 6.37 19.62
CA ARG A 42 -0.61 7.65 20.10
C ARG A 42 -0.34 7.82 21.60
N ILE A 43 -0.59 6.82 22.43
CA ILE A 43 -0.36 6.91 23.89
C ILE A 43 1.12 7.12 24.21
N TRP A 44 2.02 6.31 23.65
CA TRP A 44 3.44 6.33 24.04
C TRP A 44 4.27 7.44 23.38
N ILE A 45 3.88 7.92 22.19
CA ILE A 45 4.66 8.89 21.43
C ILE A 45 3.82 10.12 21.09
N TYR A 46 2.86 10.01 20.16
CA TYR A 46 2.28 11.19 19.49
C TYR A 46 1.46 12.08 20.41
N ASN A 47 0.83 11.52 21.45
CA ASN A 47 -0.03 12.25 22.39
C ASN A 47 0.63 12.52 23.75
N THR A 48 1.95 12.45 23.81
CA THR A 48 2.73 12.70 25.04
C THR A 48 3.18 14.16 25.16
N TRP A 49 3.28 14.65 26.40
CA TRP A 49 3.73 16.00 26.68
C TRP A 49 5.18 16.26 26.22
N TRP A 50 6.06 15.25 26.31
CA TRP A 50 7.46 15.41 25.93
C TRP A 50 7.63 15.54 24.41
N PHE A 51 6.74 14.91 23.62
CA PHE A 51 6.72 15.05 22.16
C PHE A 51 6.34 16.48 21.76
N GLU A 52 5.36 17.07 22.44
CA GLU A 52 4.96 18.48 22.26
C GLU A 52 6.07 19.45 22.69
N VAL A 53 6.79 19.15 23.78
CA VAL A 53 7.93 19.94 24.23
C VAL A 53 9.03 20.01 23.15
N ILE A 54 9.28 18.93 22.41
CA ILE A 54 10.24 18.95 21.28
C ILE A 54 9.80 19.96 20.22
N MET A 55 8.51 19.98 19.85
CA MET A 55 7.96 20.95 18.89
C MET A 55 8.05 22.39 19.41
N ALA A 56 7.75 22.62 20.69
CA ALA A 56 7.91 23.93 21.32
C ALA A 56 9.36 24.41 21.27
N PHE A 57 10.34 23.51 21.49
CA PHE A 57 11.76 23.84 21.34
C PHE A 57 12.14 24.18 19.90
N PHE A 58 11.54 23.56 18.89
CA PHE A 58 11.72 23.98 17.49
C PHE A 58 11.24 25.41 17.27
N VAL A 59 10.04 25.76 17.74
CA VAL A 59 9.49 27.13 17.62
C VAL A 59 10.42 28.15 18.30
N ILE A 60 10.85 27.87 19.53
CA ILE A 60 11.81 28.72 20.27
C ILE A 60 13.12 28.87 19.49
N ASN A 61 13.63 27.79 18.92
CA ASN A 61 14.88 27.81 18.15
C ASN A 61 14.73 28.62 16.85
N PHE A 62 13.63 28.46 16.11
CA PHE A 62 13.35 29.21 14.88
C PHE A 62 13.22 30.71 15.15
N ILE A 63 12.47 31.10 16.18
CA ILE A 63 12.33 32.51 16.61
C ILE A 63 13.70 33.07 17.00
N GLY A 64 14.47 32.35 17.81
CA GLY A 64 15.81 32.77 18.22
C GLY A 64 16.77 32.98 17.05
N ASN A 65 16.73 32.09 16.06
CA ASN A 65 17.58 32.16 14.87
C ASN A 65 17.26 33.36 13.99
N ILE A 66 16.00 33.83 13.94
CA ILE A 66 15.61 35.05 13.21
C ILE A 66 16.43 36.24 13.70
N PHE A 67 16.54 36.44 15.01
CA PHE A 67 17.31 37.53 15.59
C PHE A 67 18.82 37.28 15.53
N ARG A 68 19.27 36.07 15.89
CA ARG A 68 20.70 35.70 15.91
C ARG A 68 21.38 35.89 14.56
N TYR A 69 20.68 35.53 13.47
CA TYR A 69 21.21 35.65 12.11
C TYR A 69 20.76 36.93 11.38
N ARG A 70 20.05 37.83 12.07
CA ARG A 70 19.52 39.09 11.52
C ARG A 70 18.75 38.84 10.22
N LEU A 71 17.78 37.93 10.27
CA LEU A 71 17.01 37.49 9.10
C LEU A 71 15.99 38.54 8.63
N LEU A 72 15.64 39.54 9.46
CA LEU A 72 14.77 40.67 9.11
C LEU A 72 15.32 41.61 8.02
N ARG A 73 16.52 41.32 7.51
CA ARG A 73 17.14 42.08 6.41
C ARG A 73 16.53 41.67 5.07
N LYS A 74 16.27 42.64 4.19
CA LYS A 74 15.66 42.41 2.87
C LYS A 74 16.43 41.39 2.03
N GLU A 75 17.75 41.25 2.16
CA GLU A 75 18.53 40.27 1.39
C GLU A 75 18.34 38.82 1.87
N LYS A 76 17.78 38.61 3.06
CA LYS A 76 17.57 37.29 3.69
C LYS A 76 16.09 36.89 3.78
N TRP A 77 15.22 37.64 3.11
CA TRP A 77 13.78 37.37 3.11
C TRP A 77 13.42 35.89 2.81
N PRO A 78 14.11 35.15 1.89
CA PRO A 78 13.73 33.75 1.62
C PRO A 78 13.93 32.85 2.84
N VAL A 79 15.00 33.09 3.59
CA VAL A 79 15.32 32.31 4.80
C VAL A 79 14.40 32.71 5.96
N LEU A 80 14.05 34.00 6.06
CA LEU A 80 13.07 34.49 7.03
C LEU A 80 11.70 33.84 6.82
N VAL A 81 11.19 33.90 5.58
CA VAL A 81 9.90 33.30 5.20
C VAL A 81 9.89 31.80 5.49
N LEU A 82 11.00 31.11 5.19
CA LEU A 82 11.13 29.68 5.53
C LEU A 82 11.00 29.43 7.05
N HIS A 83 11.61 30.24 7.92
CA HIS A 83 11.49 30.04 9.36
C HIS A 83 10.09 30.36 9.87
N LEU A 84 9.47 31.42 9.34
CA LEU A 84 8.08 31.76 9.66
C LEU A 84 7.13 30.64 9.27
N SER A 85 7.32 30.01 8.10
CA SER A 85 6.47 28.91 7.65
C SER A 85 6.36 27.76 8.66
N TRP A 86 7.49 27.28 9.20
CA TRP A 86 7.48 26.22 10.20
C TRP A 86 6.82 26.62 11.51
N ILE A 87 6.91 27.90 11.90
CA ILE A 87 6.20 28.42 13.08
C ILE A 87 4.68 28.35 12.85
N PHE A 88 4.20 28.81 11.69
CA PHE A 88 2.78 28.74 11.34
C PHE A 88 2.28 27.29 11.26
N ILE A 89 3.05 26.38 10.66
CA ILE A 89 2.69 24.95 10.56
C ILE A 89 2.55 24.32 11.96
N ILE A 90 3.49 24.57 12.87
CA ILE A 90 3.43 24.01 14.23
C ILE A 90 2.26 24.61 15.02
N ILE A 91 1.99 25.91 14.87
CA ILE A 91 0.84 26.56 15.52
C ILE A 91 -0.48 26.01 14.96
N GLY A 92 -0.58 25.84 13.64
CA GLY A 92 -1.76 25.24 12.99
C GLY A 92 -2.01 23.80 13.44
N ALA A 93 -0.95 22.99 13.56
CA ALA A 93 -1.04 21.65 14.14
C ALA A 93 -1.50 21.66 15.61
N PHE A 94 -1.04 22.64 16.41
CA PHE A 94 -1.51 22.81 17.79
C PHE A 94 -3.00 23.18 17.86
N VAL A 95 -3.45 24.11 17.02
CA VAL A 95 -4.87 24.50 16.90
C VAL A 95 -5.73 23.29 16.54
N THR A 96 -5.35 22.55 15.50
CA THR A 96 -6.07 21.35 15.06
C THR A 96 -6.19 20.33 16.19
N ARG A 97 -5.09 20.03 16.88
CA ARG A 97 -5.06 19.01 17.93
C ARG A 97 -6.00 19.29 19.11
N TYR A 98 -6.13 20.55 19.51
CA TYR A 98 -6.86 20.95 20.73
C TYR A 98 -8.24 21.54 20.47
N LEU A 99 -8.52 22.02 19.25
CA LEU A 99 -9.79 22.69 18.92
C LEU A 99 -10.61 21.96 17.86
N SER A 100 -10.00 21.12 17.02
CA SER A 100 -10.73 20.34 16.01
C SER A 100 -11.21 19.00 16.56
N TYR A 101 -12.28 18.51 15.94
CA TYR A 101 -12.85 17.19 16.15
C TYR A 101 -13.26 16.60 14.79
N GLU A 102 -13.14 15.28 14.71
CA GLU A 102 -13.46 14.47 13.52
C GLU A 102 -14.33 13.28 13.92
N GLY A 103 -15.07 12.72 12.97
CA GLY A 103 -15.98 11.61 13.21
C GLY A 103 -16.59 11.02 11.94
N MET A 104 -17.45 10.03 12.11
CA MET A 104 -18.10 9.28 11.04
C MET A 104 -19.63 9.42 11.11
N MET A 105 -20.25 9.56 9.95
CA MET A 105 -21.68 9.74 9.75
C MET A 105 -22.17 8.66 8.77
N PRO A 106 -22.64 7.51 9.26
CA PRO A 106 -23.33 6.53 8.44
C PRO A 106 -24.73 7.04 8.05
N ILE A 107 -25.09 6.93 6.78
CA ILE A 107 -26.38 7.35 6.24
C ILE A 107 -26.89 6.24 5.29
N ARG A 108 -28.13 5.79 5.49
CA ARG A 108 -28.80 4.86 4.58
C ARG A 108 -29.52 5.62 3.47
N GLU A 109 -29.60 5.01 2.30
CA GLU A 109 -30.27 5.60 1.15
C GLU A 109 -31.72 5.97 1.47
N GLY A 110 -32.15 7.16 1.02
CA GLY A 110 -33.45 7.75 1.31
C GLY A 110 -33.58 8.39 2.70
N SER A 111 -32.62 8.18 3.60
CA SER A 111 -32.64 8.69 4.98
C SER A 111 -31.88 10.02 5.12
N SER A 112 -32.34 10.85 6.05
CA SER A 112 -31.65 12.07 6.48
C SER A 112 -30.97 11.85 7.82
N GLN A 113 -29.75 12.35 7.97
CA GLN A 113 -28.95 12.24 9.19
C GLN A 113 -28.40 13.60 9.60
N GLN A 114 -28.59 13.94 10.89
CA GLN A 114 -28.09 15.17 11.51
C GLN A 114 -26.93 14.91 12.48
N VAL A 115 -26.64 13.63 12.75
CA VAL A 115 -25.78 13.21 13.85
C VAL A 115 -24.59 12.40 13.36
N PHE A 116 -23.40 12.68 13.89
CA PHE A 116 -22.19 11.92 13.61
C PHE A 116 -21.46 11.49 14.89
N TYR A 117 -20.67 10.44 14.77
CA TYR A 117 -19.98 9.78 15.89
C TYR A 117 -18.49 10.13 15.87
N SER A 118 -17.93 10.59 16.99
CA SER A 118 -16.53 10.98 17.07
C SER A 118 -15.55 9.84 16.73
N ASP A 119 -14.40 10.18 16.15
CA ASP A 119 -13.27 9.27 15.98
C ASP A 119 -12.75 8.75 17.34
N LYS A 120 -12.63 9.67 18.30
CA LYS A 120 -12.16 9.39 19.65
C LYS A 120 -13.20 8.63 20.44
N THR A 121 -12.74 7.75 21.33
CA THR A 121 -13.58 7.11 22.34
C THR A 121 -13.66 7.96 23.61
N TYR A 122 -14.86 8.03 24.18
CA TYR A 122 -15.20 8.73 25.40
C TYR A 122 -15.74 7.73 26.42
N LEU A 123 -15.47 8.03 27.69
CA LEU A 123 -16.21 7.45 28.79
C LEU A 123 -17.21 8.51 29.23
N THR A 124 -18.49 8.16 29.25
CA THR A 124 -19.55 9.05 29.72
C THR A 124 -20.28 8.38 30.88
N ALA A 125 -20.33 9.04 32.02
CA ALA A 125 -21.05 8.58 33.20
C ALA A 125 -22.19 9.54 33.54
N TYR A 126 -23.40 9.01 33.58
CA TYR A 126 -24.56 9.66 34.18
C TYR A 126 -24.71 9.20 35.61
N VAL A 127 -24.64 10.14 36.53
CA VAL A 127 -24.86 9.93 37.96
C VAL A 127 -26.16 10.62 38.34
N GLU A 128 -27.16 9.84 38.72
CA GLU A 128 -28.48 10.29 39.08
C GLU A 128 -28.73 10.10 40.57
N GLY A 129 -29.35 11.10 41.19
CA GLY A 129 -29.77 11.07 42.58
C GLY A 129 -30.85 12.13 42.82
N GLU A 130 -31.42 12.13 44.03
CA GLU A 130 -32.46 13.10 44.40
C GLU A 130 -31.86 14.33 45.08
N ILE A 131 -32.32 15.52 44.66
CA ILE A 131 -32.05 16.79 45.33
C ILE A 131 -33.40 17.47 45.58
N ASP A 132 -33.73 17.72 46.85
CA ASP A 132 -35.00 18.33 47.28
C ASP A 132 -36.25 17.62 46.70
N GLY A 133 -36.22 16.28 46.66
CA GLY A 133 -37.31 15.45 46.13
C GLY A 133 -37.47 15.44 44.61
N ASN A 134 -36.54 16.03 43.86
CA ASN A 134 -36.51 15.99 42.39
C ASN A 134 -35.31 15.19 41.89
N PRO A 135 -35.47 14.28 40.91
CA PRO A 135 -34.35 13.57 40.30
C PRO A 135 -33.48 14.55 39.52
N ARG A 136 -32.16 14.52 39.78
CA ARG A 136 -31.15 15.32 39.08
C ARG A 136 -30.08 14.37 38.53
N ARG A 137 -29.44 14.79 37.43
CA ARG A 137 -28.35 14.06 36.78
C ARG A 137 -27.10 14.93 36.72
N LYS A 138 -25.96 14.35 37.09
CA LYS A 138 -24.62 14.89 36.85
C LYS A 138 -23.96 14.06 35.76
N THR A 139 -23.43 14.72 34.74
CA THR A 139 -22.72 14.07 33.64
C THR A 139 -21.23 14.29 33.82
N LEU A 140 -20.45 13.21 33.78
CA LEU A 140 -19.00 13.24 33.64
C LEU A 140 -18.65 12.65 32.28
N GLU A 141 -17.77 13.33 31.55
CA GLU A 141 -17.37 12.91 30.21
C GLU A 141 -15.91 13.31 29.98
N ASP A 142 -15.11 12.38 29.47
CA ASP A 142 -13.71 12.63 29.12
C ASP A 142 -13.26 11.68 28.00
N ASP A 143 -12.31 12.13 27.19
CA ASP A 143 -11.71 11.26 26.18
C ASP A 143 -10.71 10.31 26.83
N LEU A 144 -10.70 9.07 26.34
CA LEU A 144 -9.69 8.10 26.74
C LEU A 144 -9.28 7.24 25.56
N ILE A 145 -8.00 6.85 25.59
CA ILE A 145 -7.44 5.89 24.66
C ILE A 145 -6.96 4.71 25.49
N VAL A 146 -7.51 3.53 25.23
CA VAL A 146 -7.21 2.32 26.01
C VAL A 146 -6.91 1.19 25.04
N THR A 147 -5.84 0.47 25.35
CA THR A 147 -5.38 -0.72 24.63
C THR A 147 -5.02 -1.78 25.66
N ALA A 148 -4.76 -3.01 25.22
CA ALA A 148 -4.30 -4.07 26.14
C ALA A 148 -2.92 -3.74 26.75
N GLU A 149 -2.09 -2.96 26.04
CA GLU A 149 -0.70 -2.66 26.41
C GLU A 149 -0.56 -1.36 27.21
N ALA A 150 -1.47 -0.41 27.00
CA ALA A 150 -1.37 0.93 27.57
C ALA A 150 -2.71 1.65 27.63
N ASN A 151 -2.83 2.61 28.55
CA ASN A 151 -3.95 3.52 28.62
C ASN A 151 -3.49 4.98 28.74
N LYS A 152 -4.34 5.88 28.28
CA LYS A 152 -4.28 7.32 28.53
C LYS A 152 -5.67 7.76 28.98
N THR A 153 -5.79 8.03 30.27
CA THR A 153 -7.06 8.39 30.92
C THR A 153 -6.81 9.35 32.09
N ASN A 154 -7.79 10.19 32.41
CA ASN A 154 -7.79 11.02 33.62
C ASN A 154 -8.46 10.31 34.83
N LEU A 155 -8.76 9.01 34.72
CA LEU A 155 -9.24 8.20 35.84
C LEU A 155 -8.11 8.00 36.88
N PRO A 156 -8.45 7.90 38.19
CA PRO A 156 -9.79 7.83 38.74
C PRO A 156 -10.47 9.21 38.82
N TRP A 157 -11.73 9.28 38.40
CA TRP A 157 -12.56 10.45 38.65
C TRP A 157 -13.01 10.44 40.10
N LYS A 158 -12.80 11.56 40.80
CA LYS A 158 -13.33 11.80 42.14
C LYS A 158 -14.26 13.00 42.06
N SER A 159 -15.52 12.81 42.41
CA SER A 159 -16.52 13.87 42.37
C SER A 159 -17.56 13.66 43.47
N ASP A 160 -18.44 14.63 43.65
CA ASP A 160 -19.55 14.53 44.59
C ASP A 160 -20.89 14.70 43.86
N PHE A 161 -21.96 14.14 44.43
CA PHE A 161 -23.33 14.43 44.05
C PHE A 161 -24.09 14.86 45.30
N ASN A 162 -24.47 16.13 45.39
CA ASN A 162 -25.17 16.69 46.57
C ASN A 162 -24.42 16.43 47.90
N GLY A 163 -23.08 16.53 47.90
CA GLY A 163 -22.24 16.26 49.07
C GLY A 163 -21.90 14.79 49.33
N GLN A 164 -22.47 13.85 48.58
CA GLN A 164 -22.08 12.44 48.60
C GLN A 164 -20.92 12.20 47.62
N GLU A 165 -19.76 11.81 48.15
CA GLU A 165 -18.59 11.50 47.32
C GLU A 165 -18.76 10.17 46.55
N PHE A 166 -18.29 10.15 45.32
CA PHE A 166 -18.16 8.95 44.51
C PHE A 166 -16.86 8.96 43.71
N SER A 167 -16.42 7.77 43.31
CA SER A 167 -15.25 7.62 42.44
C SER A 167 -15.47 6.56 41.37
N ILE A 168 -14.90 6.79 40.19
CA ILE A 168 -14.88 5.86 39.07
C ILE A 168 -13.42 5.63 38.71
N SER A 169 -12.96 4.37 38.72
CA SER A 169 -11.56 3.99 38.51
C SER A 169 -11.44 2.96 37.40
N TYR A 170 -10.39 3.07 36.58
CA TYR A 170 -10.07 2.05 35.57
C TYR A 170 -9.45 0.82 36.24
N VAL A 171 -9.90 -0.37 35.82
CA VAL A 171 -9.36 -1.65 36.28
C VAL A 171 -8.67 -2.39 35.14
N ASP A 172 -9.38 -2.64 34.04
CA ASP A 172 -8.90 -3.50 32.95
C ASP A 172 -9.59 -3.19 31.62
N PHE A 173 -9.06 -3.71 30.51
CA PHE A 173 -9.59 -3.58 29.15
C PHE A 173 -9.62 -4.92 28.43
N ILE A 174 -10.77 -5.28 27.88
CA ILE A 174 -10.98 -6.51 27.13
C ILE A 174 -11.10 -6.14 25.65
N ARG A 175 -10.04 -6.41 24.90
CA ARG A 175 -10.05 -6.31 23.44
C ARG A 175 -10.91 -7.42 22.83
N GLY A 176 -11.88 -7.05 22.01
CA GLY A 176 -12.85 -7.95 21.40
C GLY A 176 -13.76 -8.59 22.44
N ALA A 177 -14.92 -8.00 22.66
CA ALA A 177 -15.88 -8.42 23.66
C ALA A 177 -17.29 -8.48 23.07
N LYS A 178 -18.10 -9.40 23.60
CA LYS A 178 -19.53 -9.48 23.32
C LYS A 178 -20.30 -9.78 24.60
N ARG A 179 -21.61 -9.52 24.59
CA ARG A 179 -22.49 -10.10 25.61
C ARG A 179 -22.59 -11.62 25.37
N GLY A 180 -22.44 -12.41 26.41
CA GLY A 180 -22.47 -13.86 26.36
C GLY A 180 -22.56 -14.48 27.75
N LEU A 181 -22.68 -15.80 27.80
CA LEU A 181 -22.81 -16.53 29.05
C LEU A 181 -21.45 -16.69 29.74
N ILE A 182 -21.37 -16.31 31.01
CA ILE A 182 -20.23 -16.56 31.90
C ILE A 182 -20.60 -17.77 32.77
N PRO A 183 -19.90 -18.92 32.66
CA PRO A 183 -20.19 -20.09 33.48
C PRO A 183 -20.10 -19.76 34.98
N ASP A 184 -21.14 -20.10 35.73
CA ASP A 184 -21.26 -19.91 37.17
C ASP A 184 -22.16 -21.01 37.72
N GLU A 185 -21.64 -21.82 38.65
CA GLU A 185 -22.39 -22.93 39.26
C GLU A 185 -23.60 -22.46 40.08
N GLN A 186 -23.61 -21.18 40.50
CA GLN A 186 -24.68 -20.54 41.26
C GLN A 186 -25.61 -19.69 40.38
N GLY A 187 -25.32 -19.59 39.07
CA GLY A 187 -26.07 -18.79 38.11
C GLY A 187 -27.34 -19.46 37.59
N ASN A 188 -28.10 -18.72 36.79
CA ASN A 188 -29.32 -19.23 36.15
C ASN A 188 -28.98 -20.21 35.02
N GLU A 189 -29.96 -21.03 34.65
CA GLU A 189 -29.82 -22.04 33.60
C GLU A 189 -30.16 -21.43 32.24
N PHE A 190 -29.25 -21.53 31.28
CA PHE A 190 -29.43 -20.99 29.92
C PHE A 190 -29.28 -22.08 28.86
N LEU A 191 -30.12 -22.01 27.82
CA LEU A 191 -29.99 -22.82 26.62
C LEU A 191 -29.48 -21.98 25.45
N LYS A 192 -28.38 -22.41 24.84
CA LYS A 192 -27.81 -21.76 23.66
C LYS A 192 -28.53 -22.20 22.39
N ILE A 193 -29.00 -21.23 21.62
CA ILE A 193 -29.62 -21.43 20.31
C ILE A 193 -28.76 -20.68 19.29
N VAL A 194 -28.30 -21.37 18.25
CA VAL A 194 -27.50 -20.79 17.17
C VAL A 194 -28.30 -20.86 15.90
N GLU A 195 -28.50 -19.73 15.24
CA GLU A 195 -29.20 -19.67 13.96
C GLU A 195 -28.35 -19.01 12.88
N ALA A 196 -28.79 -19.15 11.63
CA ALA A 196 -28.27 -18.42 10.49
C ALA A 196 -29.39 -17.54 9.90
N GLY A 197 -29.36 -16.25 10.21
CA GLY A 197 -30.24 -15.21 9.64
C GLY A 197 -29.43 -14.25 8.77
N ASP A 198 -29.96 -13.84 7.62
CA ASP A 198 -29.30 -12.92 6.66
C ASP A 198 -27.88 -13.32 6.19
N GLY A 199 -27.54 -14.62 6.31
CA GLY A 199 -26.22 -15.17 5.96
C GLY A 199 -25.17 -15.11 7.08
N ASN A 200 -25.51 -14.55 8.25
CA ASN A 200 -24.62 -14.46 9.42
C ASN A 200 -25.06 -15.41 10.55
N ARG A 201 -24.08 -15.89 11.33
CA ARG A 201 -24.31 -16.76 12.48
C ARG A 201 -24.67 -15.92 13.71
N HIS A 202 -25.85 -16.13 14.27
CA HIS A 202 -26.30 -15.47 15.50
C HIS A 202 -26.39 -16.47 16.67
N GLU A 203 -25.91 -16.05 17.84
CA GLU A 203 -25.99 -16.84 19.07
C GLU A 203 -26.97 -16.19 20.04
N HIS A 204 -27.97 -16.95 20.49
CA HIS A 204 -28.97 -16.54 21.46
C HIS A 204 -28.87 -17.42 22.70
N TYR A 205 -29.14 -16.85 23.87
CA TYR A 205 -29.17 -17.58 25.14
C TYR A 205 -30.54 -17.39 25.78
N LEU A 206 -31.31 -18.49 25.88
CA LEU A 206 -32.65 -18.52 26.45
C LEU A 206 -32.58 -18.95 27.91
N GLU A 207 -33.01 -18.10 28.83
CA GLU A 207 -33.06 -18.39 30.27
C GLU A 207 -34.17 -19.39 30.60
N ASN A 208 -33.91 -20.26 31.58
CA ASN A 208 -34.87 -21.25 32.07
C ASN A 208 -36.13 -20.55 32.64
N GLY A 209 -37.30 -20.95 32.15
CA GLY A 209 -38.58 -20.37 32.54
C GLY A 209 -38.96 -19.08 31.81
N GLN A 210 -38.27 -18.73 30.71
CA GLN A 210 -38.58 -17.58 29.87
C GLN A 210 -38.94 -17.97 28.42
N VAL A 211 -39.47 -16.98 27.69
CA VAL A 211 -39.75 -17.02 26.25
C VAL A 211 -38.93 -15.96 25.55
N ALA A 212 -38.21 -16.32 24.48
CA ALA A 212 -37.52 -15.39 23.59
C ALA A 212 -38.17 -15.36 22.21
N ASN A 213 -38.19 -14.19 21.58
CA ASN A 213 -38.56 -14.02 20.18
C ASN A 213 -37.30 -13.92 19.34
N ILE A 214 -37.08 -14.89 18.44
CA ILE A 214 -35.93 -14.98 17.56
C ILE A 214 -36.47 -14.97 16.12
N HIS A 215 -36.23 -13.89 15.37
CA HIS A 215 -36.72 -13.70 13.99
C HIS A 215 -38.22 -14.01 13.79
N ASN A 216 -39.08 -13.48 14.67
CA ASN A 216 -40.54 -13.72 14.68
C ASN A 216 -40.97 -15.15 15.01
N VAL A 217 -40.06 -15.98 15.53
CA VAL A 217 -40.36 -17.31 16.07
C VAL A 217 -40.12 -17.30 17.57
N LEU A 218 -41.14 -17.71 18.33
CA LEU A 218 -41.05 -17.79 19.78
C LEU A 218 -40.38 -19.10 20.20
N PHE A 219 -39.40 -19.02 21.10
CA PHE A 219 -38.77 -20.15 21.77
C PHE A 219 -39.03 -20.08 23.27
N ALA A 220 -39.38 -21.19 23.91
CA ALA A 220 -39.63 -21.25 25.34
C ALA A 220 -38.86 -22.41 25.98
N LEU A 221 -38.23 -22.17 27.13
CA LEU A 221 -37.48 -23.18 27.88
C LEU A 221 -38.19 -23.48 29.20
N ASN A 222 -38.65 -24.71 29.37
CA ASN A 222 -39.42 -25.18 30.54
C ASN A 222 -40.65 -24.34 30.90
N GLN A 223 -41.15 -23.54 29.96
CA GLN A 223 -42.36 -22.74 30.12
C GLN A 223 -43.30 -23.04 28.95
N ASP A 224 -44.34 -23.83 29.20
CA ASP A 224 -45.30 -24.20 28.16
C ASP A 224 -46.03 -22.96 27.61
N THR A 225 -45.66 -22.57 26.38
CA THR A 225 -46.15 -21.36 25.71
C THR A 225 -46.82 -21.74 24.38
N PRO A 226 -48.14 -21.49 24.22
CA PRO A 226 -48.84 -21.74 22.95
C PRO A 226 -48.24 -20.95 21.79
N GLY A 227 -47.99 -21.63 20.66
CA GLY A 227 -47.41 -20.99 19.46
C GLY A 227 -45.89 -20.80 19.48
N ALA A 228 -45.19 -21.23 20.55
CA ALA A 228 -43.74 -21.24 20.63
C ALA A 228 -43.14 -22.63 20.37
N ILE A 229 -41.89 -22.69 19.93
CA ILE A 229 -41.06 -23.89 19.99
C ILE A 229 -40.71 -24.11 21.47
N ASN A 230 -41.37 -25.09 22.07
CA ASN A 230 -41.23 -25.42 23.48
C ASN A 230 -40.13 -26.46 23.66
N ILE A 231 -39.14 -26.14 24.49
CA ILE A 231 -38.02 -27.02 24.84
C ILE A 231 -38.14 -27.35 26.32
N PHE A 232 -38.19 -28.65 26.62
CA PHE A 232 -38.27 -29.16 27.98
C PHE A 232 -36.95 -29.85 28.33
N SER A 233 -36.37 -29.47 29.47
CA SER A 233 -35.14 -30.02 30.02
C SER A 233 -35.46 -30.73 31.33
N THR A 234 -35.26 -32.05 31.38
CA THR A 234 -35.24 -32.86 32.61
C THR A 234 -33.85 -33.47 32.77
N ASP A 235 -33.44 -33.83 34.00
CA ASP A 235 -32.08 -34.19 34.47
C ASP A 235 -31.17 -35.05 33.55
N SER A 236 -31.69 -35.64 32.47
CA SER A 236 -30.91 -36.34 31.45
C SER A 236 -31.56 -36.41 30.05
N THR A 237 -32.70 -35.76 29.81
CA THR A 237 -33.42 -35.82 28.52
C THR A 237 -33.97 -34.47 28.10
N TYR A 238 -33.71 -34.09 26.84
CA TYR A 238 -34.28 -32.91 26.21
C TYR A 238 -35.45 -33.30 25.30
N GLN A 239 -36.57 -32.59 25.40
CA GLN A 239 -37.73 -32.76 24.54
C GLN A 239 -38.07 -31.46 23.84
N ILE A 240 -38.58 -31.55 22.62
CA ILE A 240 -39.01 -30.43 21.80
C ILE A 240 -40.46 -30.66 21.35
N ARG A 241 -41.26 -29.59 21.41
CA ARG A 241 -42.59 -29.52 20.79
C ARG A 241 -42.69 -28.22 20.00
N SER A 242 -42.93 -28.34 18.70
CA SER A 242 -42.98 -27.20 17.77
C SER A 242 -44.36 -27.09 17.12
N PRO A 243 -44.93 -25.88 16.98
CA PRO A 243 -46.16 -25.65 16.21
C PRO A 243 -45.93 -25.70 14.69
N PHE A 244 -44.67 -25.81 14.26
CA PHE A 244 -44.24 -25.96 12.87
C PHE A 244 -43.70 -27.37 12.63
N GLU A 245 -44.04 -27.93 11.47
CA GLU A 245 -43.41 -29.15 10.96
C GLU A 245 -42.03 -28.84 10.35
N GLY A 246 -41.17 -29.85 10.27
CA GLY A 246 -39.95 -29.79 9.47
C GLY A 246 -39.04 -30.97 9.76
N ASN A 247 -37.73 -30.78 9.63
CA ASN A 247 -36.76 -31.87 9.77
C ASN A 247 -35.51 -31.43 10.55
N PHE A 248 -34.71 -32.40 10.94
CA PHE A 248 -33.39 -32.16 11.51
C PHE A 248 -32.33 -33.09 10.94
N MET A 249 -31.09 -32.62 10.92
CA MET A 249 -29.91 -33.41 10.58
C MET A 249 -28.80 -33.24 11.61
N ARG A 250 -28.30 -34.33 12.16
CA ARG A 250 -27.09 -34.34 13.00
C ARG A 250 -25.85 -34.40 12.12
N MET A 251 -25.03 -33.35 12.19
CA MET A 251 -23.88 -33.18 11.28
C MET A 251 -22.81 -34.26 11.45
N ALA A 252 -22.62 -34.76 12.69
CA ALA A 252 -21.55 -35.69 13.04
C ALA A 252 -21.65 -37.05 12.33
N ASP A 253 -22.87 -37.56 12.13
CA ASP A 253 -23.14 -38.88 11.56
C ASP A 253 -24.19 -38.87 10.44
N GLN A 254 -24.61 -37.68 10.00
CA GLN A 254 -25.64 -37.47 8.98
C GLN A 254 -27.00 -38.10 9.35
N PHE A 255 -27.25 -38.35 10.64
CA PHE A 255 -28.54 -38.87 11.10
C PHE A 255 -29.64 -37.85 10.82
N ARG A 256 -30.71 -38.26 10.14
CA ARG A 256 -31.85 -37.41 9.77
C ARG A 256 -33.12 -37.91 10.46
N GLY A 257 -33.97 -36.98 10.84
CA GLY A 257 -35.30 -37.27 11.34
C GLY A 257 -36.27 -36.14 11.04
N ASP A 258 -37.56 -36.44 11.13
CA ASP A 258 -38.63 -35.47 10.95
C ASP A 258 -39.09 -34.94 12.31
N LEU A 259 -39.50 -33.67 12.35
CA LEU A 259 -40.13 -33.04 13.50
C LEU A 259 -41.63 -32.89 13.21
N VAL A 260 -42.44 -33.76 13.81
CA VAL A 260 -43.90 -33.73 13.67
C VAL A 260 -44.50 -32.56 14.45
N LYS A 261 -45.39 -31.80 13.80
CA LYS A 261 -46.10 -30.65 14.39
C LYS A 261 -46.89 -31.03 15.65
N ASP A 262 -46.84 -30.16 16.66
CA ASP A 262 -47.56 -30.24 17.94
C ASP A 262 -47.34 -31.52 18.77
N SER A 263 -46.35 -32.34 18.38
CA SER A 263 -45.98 -33.58 19.08
C SER A 263 -44.71 -33.40 19.90
N ILE A 264 -44.70 -33.93 21.12
CA ILE A 264 -43.52 -33.98 21.98
C ILE A 264 -42.56 -35.04 21.43
N GLN A 265 -41.34 -34.64 21.09
CA GLN A 265 -40.30 -35.50 20.53
C GLN A 265 -38.97 -35.29 21.25
N THR A 266 -38.08 -36.27 21.23
CA THR A 266 -36.75 -36.12 21.83
C THR A 266 -35.92 -35.13 21.02
N LEU A 267 -35.44 -34.06 21.66
CA LEU A 267 -34.55 -33.08 21.05
C LEU A 267 -33.17 -33.71 20.85
N GLN A 268 -32.74 -33.79 19.60
CA GLN A 268 -31.36 -34.11 19.24
C GLN A 268 -30.50 -32.84 19.29
N LEU A 269 -29.61 -32.74 20.28
CA LEU A 269 -28.58 -31.69 20.33
C LEU A 269 -27.62 -31.79 19.14
N ARG A 270 -26.90 -30.70 18.83
CA ARG A 270 -25.91 -30.61 17.73
C ARG A 270 -26.48 -31.00 16.36
N SER A 271 -27.79 -30.80 16.20
CA SER A 271 -28.51 -31.08 14.96
C SER A 271 -29.06 -29.79 14.40
N LEU A 272 -28.97 -29.64 13.08
CA LEU A 272 -29.54 -28.53 12.33
C LEU A 272 -31.02 -28.81 12.11
N TYR A 273 -31.88 -28.04 12.78
CA TYR A 273 -33.32 -28.07 12.58
C TYR A 273 -33.70 -27.07 11.50
N SER A 274 -34.50 -27.50 10.53
CA SER A 274 -35.10 -26.66 9.50
C SER A 274 -36.62 -26.68 9.67
N ILE A 275 -37.16 -25.73 10.43
CA ILE A 275 -38.59 -25.67 10.80
C ILE A 275 -39.09 -24.23 10.68
N GLY A 276 -40.34 -24.03 10.23
CA GLY A 276 -40.94 -22.68 10.17
C GLY A 276 -40.21 -21.65 9.28
N GLY A 277 -39.40 -22.10 8.31
CA GLY A 277 -38.59 -21.23 7.45
C GLY A 277 -37.26 -20.76 8.06
N MET A 278 -36.92 -21.22 9.28
CA MET A 278 -35.66 -20.90 9.95
C MET A 278 -34.77 -22.15 10.10
N GLN A 279 -33.45 -21.92 10.15
CA GLN A 279 -32.46 -22.95 10.44
C GLN A 279 -31.74 -22.64 11.76
N PHE A 280 -31.80 -23.56 12.72
CA PHE A 280 -31.11 -23.39 13.99
C PHE A 280 -30.50 -24.69 14.52
N VAL A 281 -29.55 -24.54 15.44
CA VAL A 281 -28.82 -25.61 16.12
C VAL A 281 -28.81 -25.30 17.62
N ILE A 282 -28.99 -26.33 18.43
CA ILE A 282 -28.75 -26.27 19.88
C ILE A 282 -27.47 -27.08 20.14
N PRO A 283 -26.30 -26.43 20.21
CA PRO A 283 -25.01 -27.13 20.15
C PRO A 283 -24.64 -27.83 21.46
N GLU A 284 -25.17 -27.35 22.58
CA GLU A 284 -24.77 -27.74 23.92
C GLU A 284 -26.00 -27.92 24.82
N PRO A 285 -25.90 -28.76 25.87
CA PRO A 285 -26.90 -28.84 26.92
C PRO A 285 -27.11 -27.49 27.61
N VAL A 286 -28.13 -27.42 28.48
CA VAL A 286 -28.33 -26.25 29.36
C VAL A 286 -27.08 -26.03 30.21
N VAL A 287 -26.58 -24.80 30.23
CA VAL A 287 -25.39 -24.39 30.97
C VAL A 287 -25.81 -23.44 32.09
N LYS A 288 -25.24 -23.61 33.28
CA LYS A 288 -25.42 -22.67 34.39
C LYS A 288 -24.43 -21.50 34.27
N GLY A 289 -24.93 -20.29 34.38
CA GLY A 289 -24.10 -19.10 34.28
C GLY A 289 -24.87 -17.81 34.47
N ASN A 290 -24.15 -16.69 34.30
CA ASN A 290 -24.71 -15.35 34.31
C ASN A 290 -24.47 -14.69 32.95
N TYR A 291 -25.45 -13.95 32.44
CA TYR A 291 -25.30 -13.22 31.19
C TYR A 291 -24.48 -11.95 31.42
N GLY A 292 -23.35 -11.80 30.72
CA GLY A 292 -22.41 -10.70 30.94
C GLY A 292 -21.46 -10.48 29.78
N VAL A 293 -20.41 -9.70 29.99
CA VAL A 293 -19.42 -9.40 28.95
C VAL A 293 -18.30 -10.44 28.95
N VAL A 294 -18.10 -11.10 27.81
CA VAL A 294 -17.08 -12.14 27.57
C VAL A 294 -16.14 -11.73 26.45
N LYS A 295 -14.89 -12.20 26.53
CA LYS A 295 -13.89 -11.99 25.47
C LYS A 295 -14.22 -12.88 24.26
N VAL A 296 -14.18 -12.30 23.08
CA VAL A 296 -14.29 -13.00 21.79
C VAL A 296 -12.94 -13.65 21.45
N ALA A 297 -12.95 -14.82 20.83
CA ALA A 297 -11.73 -15.46 20.36
C ALA A 297 -11.02 -14.56 19.34
N GLU A 298 -9.67 -14.48 19.38
CA GLU A 298 -8.92 -13.53 18.54
C GLU A 298 -9.18 -13.70 17.03
N GLU A 299 -9.48 -14.92 16.60
CA GLU A 299 -9.81 -15.26 15.20
C GLU A 299 -11.18 -14.74 14.75
N GLU A 300 -12.09 -14.47 15.69
CA GLU A 300 -13.46 -13.99 15.44
C GLU A 300 -13.56 -12.45 15.57
N ILE A 301 -12.49 -11.75 15.97
CA ILE A 301 -12.49 -10.29 16.09
C ILE A 301 -12.48 -9.65 14.70
N THR A 302 -13.55 -8.93 14.40
CA THR A 302 -13.72 -8.11 13.20
C THR A 302 -13.70 -6.61 13.55
N GLU A 303 -13.63 -5.72 12.54
CA GLU A 303 -13.73 -4.27 12.77
C GLU A 303 -15.05 -3.84 13.42
N ALA A 304 -16.11 -4.66 13.28
CA ALA A 304 -17.40 -4.42 13.91
C ALA A 304 -17.48 -4.96 15.36
N THR A 305 -16.45 -5.66 15.84
CA THR A 305 -16.44 -6.24 17.18
C THR A 305 -16.19 -5.13 18.20
N GLN A 306 -17.08 -5.01 19.19
CA GLN A 306 -16.91 -4.05 20.28
C GLN A 306 -15.82 -4.52 21.26
N ASP A 307 -15.32 -3.59 22.08
CA ASP A 307 -14.41 -3.86 23.18
C ASP A 307 -15.15 -3.71 24.53
N ALA A 308 -14.48 -3.98 25.65
CA ALA A 308 -15.07 -3.70 26.95
C ALA A 308 -14.09 -3.07 27.93
N LEU A 309 -14.60 -2.08 28.68
CA LEU A 309 -13.88 -1.40 29.74
C LEU A 309 -14.34 -1.94 31.11
N VAL A 310 -13.40 -2.29 31.98
CA VAL A 310 -13.69 -2.71 33.35
C VAL A 310 -13.41 -1.55 34.29
N LEU A 311 -14.45 -1.13 35.02
CA LEU A 311 -14.43 0.03 35.90
C LEU A 311 -14.87 -0.34 37.31
N ASP A 312 -14.22 0.23 38.31
CA ASP A 312 -14.68 0.18 39.71
C ASP A 312 -15.38 1.49 40.05
N ILE A 313 -16.63 1.39 40.50
CA ILE A 313 -17.48 2.51 40.90
C ILE A 313 -17.67 2.42 42.40
N SER A 314 -17.27 3.44 43.15
CA SER A 314 -17.39 3.46 44.61
C SER A 314 -18.17 4.67 45.09
N SER A 315 -19.12 4.48 46.01
CA SER A 315 -19.82 5.55 46.74
C SER A 315 -20.28 5.05 48.11
N ASN A 316 -20.26 5.91 49.14
CA ASN A 316 -20.65 5.56 50.52
C ASN A 316 -20.01 4.27 51.08
N GLY A 317 -18.77 3.95 50.68
CA GLY A 317 -18.04 2.76 51.14
C GLY A 317 -18.42 1.46 50.43
N GLU A 318 -19.36 1.49 49.48
CA GLU A 318 -19.68 0.39 48.57
C GLU A 318 -18.86 0.54 47.28
N THR A 319 -18.32 -0.56 46.76
CA THR A 319 -17.60 -0.60 45.47
C THR A 319 -18.17 -1.70 44.60
N VAL A 320 -18.59 -1.35 43.38
CA VAL A 320 -19.11 -2.27 42.36
C VAL A 320 -18.23 -2.21 41.13
N GLN A 321 -17.78 -3.37 40.67
CA GLN A 321 -17.06 -3.51 39.41
C GLN A 321 -18.04 -3.72 38.26
N LYS A 322 -17.92 -2.93 37.19
CA LYS A 322 -18.78 -3.00 36.01
C LYS A 322 -17.95 -3.14 34.73
N LYS A 323 -18.35 -4.09 33.88
CA LYS A 323 -17.84 -4.26 32.52
C LYS A 323 -18.76 -3.51 31.56
N VAL A 324 -18.26 -2.46 30.94
CA VAL A 324 -18.99 -1.63 29.98
C VAL A 324 -18.56 -2.02 28.58
N LEU A 325 -19.47 -2.67 27.85
CA LEU A 325 -19.27 -3.03 26.44
C LEU A 325 -19.45 -1.78 25.57
N GLY A 326 -18.57 -1.59 24.60
CA GLY A 326 -18.68 -0.51 23.62
C GLY A 326 -17.37 -0.29 22.87
N GLY A 327 -17.21 0.86 22.23
CA GLY A 327 -16.04 1.14 21.40
C GLY A 327 -16.32 2.18 20.33
N LYS A 328 -15.37 2.37 19.42
CA LYS A 328 -15.51 3.32 18.32
C LYS A 328 -16.75 2.99 17.47
N GLY A 329 -17.58 3.99 17.21
CA GLY A 329 -18.85 3.85 16.48
C GLY A 329 -20.06 3.44 17.33
N SER A 330 -19.88 3.09 18.61
CA SER A 330 -20.99 2.84 19.56
C SER A 330 -21.19 4.03 20.49
N ALA A 331 -22.42 4.27 20.92
CA ALA A 331 -22.76 5.29 21.92
C ALA A 331 -23.74 4.75 22.98
N ASP A 332 -23.85 3.43 23.10
CA ASP A 332 -24.83 2.78 23.96
C ASP A 332 -24.47 2.94 25.44
N PHE A 333 -25.47 3.19 26.28
CA PHE A 333 -25.31 3.19 27.73
C PHE A 333 -25.58 1.81 28.31
N SER A 334 -24.83 1.47 29.36
CA SER A 334 -25.12 0.33 30.22
C SER A 334 -26.45 0.48 30.95
N ASP A 335 -27.02 -0.66 31.31
CA ASP A 335 -28.21 -0.73 32.17
C ASP A 335 -27.94 0.02 33.49
N LYS A 336 -28.91 0.82 33.95
CA LYS A 336 -28.76 1.60 35.19
C LYS A 336 -28.49 0.67 36.36
N PHE A 337 -27.53 1.03 37.21
CA PHE A 337 -27.21 0.28 38.43
C PHE A 337 -27.01 1.23 39.60
N GLU A 338 -27.29 0.76 40.81
CA GLU A 338 -27.20 1.56 42.03
C GLU A 338 -25.91 1.24 42.79
N VAL A 339 -25.23 2.27 43.32
CA VAL A 339 -24.08 2.13 44.22
C VAL A 339 -24.18 3.19 45.31
N GLY A 340 -24.26 2.77 46.57
CA GLY A 340 -24.30 3.67 47.71
C GLY A 340 -25.49 4.64 47.74
N GLY A 341 -26.60 4.33 47.05
CA GLY A 341 -27.79 5.20 46.94
C GLY A 341 -27.83 6.13 45.73
N LEU A 342 -26.81 6.11 44.86
CA LEU A 342 -26.79 6.84 43.58
C LEU A 342 -26.98 5.87 42.40
N GLN A 343 -27.71 6.29 41.38
CA GLN A 343 -27.87 5.54 40.14
C GLN A 343 -26.82 5.94 39.10
N PHE A 344 -26.14 4.96 38.52
CA PHE A 344 -25.12 5.15 37.50
C PHE A 344 -25.56 4.53 36.17
N ALA A 345 -25.27 5.23 35.07
CA ALA A 345 -25.28 4.67 33.72
C ALA A 345 -23.99 5.08 33.01
N LEU A 346 -23.25 4.11 32.48
CA LEU A 346 -21.94 4.31 31.85
C LEU A 346 -22.00 3.97 30.37
N SER A 347 -21.38 4.77 29.52
CA SER A 347 -21.15 4.48 28.11
C SER A 347 -19.65 4.56 27.81
N TYR A 348 -19.14 3.60 27.03
CA TYR A 348 -17.79 3.62 26.50
C TYR A 348 -17.87 3.57 24.98
N GLY A 349 -17.54 4.65 24.29
CA GLY A 349 -17.65 4.68 22.83
C GLY A 349 -17.51 6.05 22.21
N SER A 350 -17.93 6.20 20.96
CA SER A 350 -17.90 7.48 20.26
C SER A 350 -18.92 8.47 20.84
N LYS A 351 -18.46 9.69 21.06
CA LYS A 351 -19.33 10.82 21.39
C LYS A 351 -20.20 11.19 20.20
N VAL A 352 -21.46 11.48 20.49
CA VAL A 352 -22.47 11.87 19.52
C VAL A 352 -22.43 13.39 19.35
N TYR A 353 -22.22 13.87 18.13
CA TYR A 353 -22.26 15.29 17.77
C TYR A 353 -23.45 15.57 16.84
N GLU A 354 -24.17 16.65 17.13
CA GLU A 354 -25.29 17.12 16.30
C GLU A 354 -24.83 18.26 15.38
N LEU A 355 -25.19 18.17 14.10
CA LEU A 355 -24.97 19.22 13.11
C LEU A 355 -26.08 20.28 13.18
N PRO A 356 -25.79 21.53 12.79
CA PRO A 356 -26.81 22.58 12.67
C PRO A 356 -27.76 22.40 11.46
N PHE A 357 -27.47 21.45 10.57
CA PHE A 357 -28.26 21.10 9.38
C PHE A 357 -28.30 19.57 9.22
N SER A 358 -29.14 19.06 8.31
CA SER A 358 -29.27 17.63 8.03
C SER A 358 -28.74 17.28 6.64
N ILE A 359 -28.22 16.06 6.48
CA ILE A 359 -27.78 15.54 5.18
C ILE A 359 -28.64 14.33 4.82
N LYS A 360 -29.28 14.38 3.65
CA LYS A 360 -30.02 13.27 3.08
C LYS A 360 -29.20 12.54 2.03
N LEU A 361 -29.11 11.21 2.12
CA LEU A 361 -28.59 10.40 1.02
C LEU A 361 -29.70 10.11 0.02
N ASN A 362 -29.60 10.64 -1.19
CA ASN A 362 -30.57 10.39 -2.24
C ASN A 362 -30.29 9.07 -2.96
N ASP A 363 -29.02 8.80 -3.25
CA ASP A 363 -28.57 7.66 -4.05
C ASP A 363 -27.07 7.42 -3.79
N PHE A 364 -26.66 6.15 -3.70
CA PHE A 364 -25.26 5.75 -3.60
C PHE A 364 -24.86 4.99 -4.86
N ILE A 365 -23.81 5.46 -5.53
CA ILE A 365 -23.36 4.92 -6.82
C ILE A 365 -21.94 4.43 -6.66
N ALA A 366 -21.71 3.15 -6.91
CA ALA A 366 -20.38 2.55 -6.94
C ALA A 366 -20.08 2.00 -8.34
N GLU A 367 -19.21 2.69 -9.08
CA GLU A 367 -18.79 2.25 -10.41
C GLU A 367 -17.72 1.18 -10.28
N LYS A 368 -17.85 0.09 -11.03
CA LYS A 368 -16.92 -1.04 -11.04
C LYS A 368 -16.08 -1.01 -12.31
N TYR A 369 -14.87 -1.57 -12.25
CA TYR A 369 -14.13 -1.86 -13.47
C TYR A 369 -14.89 -2.93 -14.27
N PRO A 370 -14.83 -2.86 -15.62
CA PRO A 370 -15.53 -3.78 -16.47
C PRO A 370 -15.28 -5.25 -16.10
N GLY A 371 -16.35 -6.05 -15.98
CA GLY A 371 -16.26 -7.48 -15.66
C GLY A 371 -15.85 -7.85 -14.23
N THR A 372 -15.68 -6.89 -13.33
CA THR A 372 -15.34 -7.13 -11.91
C THR A 372 -16.56 -7.07 -10.99
N GLU A 373 -16.55 -7.87 -9.92
CA GLU A 373 -17.63 -7.85 -8.90
C GLU A 373 -17.28 -6.99 -7.68
N LYS A 374 -15.98 -6.92 -7.33
CA LYS A 374 -15.45 -6.18 -6.16
C LYS A 374 -14.35 -5.17 -6.52
N GLY A 375 -14.14 -4.90 -7.81
CA GLY A 375 -13.14 -3.95 -8.30
C GLY A 375 -13.76 -2.59 -8.56
N TYR A 376 -13.80 -1.72 -7.57
CA TYR A 376 -14.42 -0.40 -7.69
C TYR A 376 -13.48 0.61 -8.38
N ALA A 377 -14.00 1.28 -9.41
CA ALA A 377 -13.34 2.36 -10.14
C ALA A 377 -13.64 3.73 -9.52
N SER A 378 -14.84 3.91 -8.97
CA SER A 378 -15.24 5.11 -8.23
C SER A 378 -16.41 4.78 -7.30
N PHE A 379 -16.64 5.62 -6.29
CA PHE A 379 -17.85 5.56 -5.48
C PHE A 379 -18.27 6.98 -5.07
N MET A 380 -19.58 7.23 -5.10
CA MET A 380 -20.20 8.54 -5.01
C MET A 380 -21.49 8.48 -4.20
N SER A 381 -21.68 9.46 -3.33
CA SER A 381 -22.94 9.72 -2.64
C SER A 381 -23.60 10.97 -3.22
N LYS A 382 -24.79 10.82 -3.80
CA LYS A 382 -25.64 11.96 -4.15
C LYS A 382 -26.44 12.37 -2.94
N ILE A 383 -26.24 13.59 -2.47
CA ILE A 383 -26.87 14.07 -1.24
C ILE A 383 -27.69 15.34 -1.48
N THR A 384 -28.65 15.58 -0.60
CA THR A 384 -29.27 16.90 -0.42
C THR A 384 -28.88 17.42 0.95
N VAL A 385 -28.32 18.63 0.98
CA VAL A 385 -28.07 19.34 2.24
C VAL A 385 -29.35 20.07 2.62
N GLU A 386 -29.98 19.64 3.71
CA GLU A 386 -31.22 20.19 4.25
C GLU A 386 -30.88 21.27 5.30
N ASP A 387 -30.67 22.50 4.82
CA ASP A 387 -30.43 23.71 5.61
C ASP A 387 -31.49 24.78 5.27
N ASP A 388 -31.33 26.03 5.70
CA ASP A 388 -32.21 27.16 5.37
C ASP A 388 -32.48 27.31 3.85
N ARG A 389 -31.51 26.91 3.01
CA ARG A 389 -31.63 26.85 1.55
C ARG A 389 -31.12 25.49 1.05
N PRO A 390 -32.02 24.51 0.86
CA PRO A 390 -31.60 23.19 0.42
C PRO A 390 -30.94 23.21 -0.96
N PHE A 391 -29.89 22.41 -1.13
CA PHE A 391 -29.22 22.20 -2.40
C PHE A 391 -28.71 20.77 -2.52
N ASP A 392 -28.62 20.29 -3.75
CA ASP A 392 -28.06 18.98 -4.07
C ASP A 392 -26.56 19.09 -4.29
N TYR A 393 -25.83 18.06 -3.85
CA TYR A 393 -24.39 17.97 -3.98
C TYR A 393 -23.95 16.52 -4.11
N ASP A 394 -22.89 16.28 -4.89
CA ASP A 394 -22.33 14.95 -5.07
C ASP A 394 -21.01 14.86 -4.31
N ILE A 395 -20.91 13.92 -3.37
CA ILE A 395 -19.67 13.66 -2.62
C ILE A 395 -19.02 12.39 -3.18
N TYR A 396 -17.78 12.50 -3.66
CA TYR A 396 -17.01 11.36 -4.15
C TYR A 396 -15.51 11.60 -3.94
N MET A 397 -14.68 10.64 -4.35
CA MET A 397 -13.23 10.74 -4.19
C MET A 397 -12.66 12.00 -4.85
N ASN A 398 -11.87 12.78 -4.11
CA ASN A 398 -11.35 14.12 -4.51
C ASN A 398 -12.43 15.22 -4.70
N HIS A 399 -13.67 15.01 -4.28
CA HIS A 399 -14.75 16.00 -4.35
C HIS A 399 -15.54 16.02 -3.03
N ILE A 400 -15.10 16.88 -2.11
CA ILE A 400 -15.63 17.00 -0.75
C ILE A 400 -16.63 18.14 -0.62
N LEU A 401 -17.63 17.97 0.23
CA LEU A 401 -18.53 19.05 0.63
C LEU A 401 -17.87 19.87 1.75
N ASP A 402 -17.81 21.20 1.62
CA ASP A 402 -17.45 22.13 2.69
C ASP A 402 -18.65 23.04 2.96
N HIS A 403 -19.28 22.90 4.13
CA HIS A 403 -20.48 23.65 4.52
C HIS A 403 -20.42 24.05 6.00
N GLN A 404 -20.64 25.34 6.29
CA GLN A 404 -20.59 25.94 7.63
C GLN A 404 -19.36 25.57 8.49
N GLY A 405 -18.20 25.31 7.87
CA GLY A 405 -16.97 24.91 8.57
C GLY A 405 -16.83 23.41 8.83
N TYR A 406 -17.79 22.59 8.39
CA TYR A 406 -17.73 21.14 8.37
C TYR A 406 -17.34 20.66 6.97
N ARG A 407 -16.43 19.70 6.92
CA ARG A 407 -16.08 18.99 5.69
C ARG A 407 -16.57 17.56 5.74
N PHE A 408 -17.21 17.14 4.65
CA PHE A 408 -17.71 15.79 4.47
C PHE A 408 -16.97 15.14 3.30
N PHE A 409 -16.42 13.96 3.55
CA PHE A 409 -15.83 13.14 2.50
C PHE A 409 -16.36 11.72 2.56
N GLN A 410 -16.37 11.08 1.40
CA GLN A 410 -16.79 9.70 1.23
C GLN A 410 -15.70 8.75 1.78
N ALA A 411 -15.88 8.23 2.99
CA ALA A 411 -14.87 7.43 3.65
C ALA A 411 -14.99 5.94 3.35
N SER A 412 -16.21 5.41 3.41
CA SER A 412 -16.53 4.01 3.09
C SER A 412 -18.02 3.87 2.80
N PHE A 413 -18.49 2.68 2.49
CA PHE A 413 -19.88 2.40 2.19
C PHE A 413 -20.27 1.01 2.72
N ASP A 414 -21.57 0.78 2.86
CA ASP A 414 -22.08 -0.50 3.34
C ASP A 414 -21.90 -1.59 2.27
N PRO A 415 -21.56 -2.85 2.63
CA PRO A 415 -21.33 -3.92 1.66
C PRO A 415 -22.53 -4.26 0.76
N ASP A 416 -23.75 -3.83 1.13
CA ASP A 416 -24.96 -3.99 0.33
C ASP A 416 -25.18 -2.87 -0.69
N GLU A 417 -24.24 -1.93 -0.80
CA GLU A 417 -24.25 -0.79 -1.73
C GLU A 417 -25.47 0.15 -1.55
N ARG A 418 -26.10 0.15 -0.36
CA ARG A 418 -27.29 0.97 -0.04
C ARG A 418 -27.08 1.94 1.11
N GLY A 419 -25.84 2.13 1.52
CA GLY A 419 -25.48 3.03 2.60
C GLY A 419 -24.10 3.63 2.39
N THR A 420 -23.96 4.87 2.81
CA THR A 420 -22.72 5.62 2.76
C THR A 420 -22.22 5.88 4.17
N VAL A 421 -20.90 5.91 4.35
CA VAL A 421 -20.28 6.40 5.56
C VAL A 421 -19.44 7.62 5.19
N LEU A 422 -19.97 8.79 5.54
CA LEU A 422 -19.27 10.06 5.37
C LEU A 422 -18.39 10.29 6.59
N SER A 423 -17.15 10.73 6.39
CA SER A 423 -16.34 11.25 7.48
C SER A 423 -16.50 12.76 7.55
N VAL A 424 -16.64 13.27 8.77
CA VAL A 424 -16.91 14.66 9.10
C VAL A 424 -15.71 15.23 9.83
N ASN A 425 -15.17 16.36 9.36
CA ASN A 425 -14.10 17.10 10.04
C ASN A 425 -14.50 18.55 10.25
N HIS A 426 -14.32 19.06 11.46
CA HIS A 426 -14.46 20.47 11.80
C HIS A 426 -13.10 21.06 12.22
N ASP A 427 -12.32 21.53 11.25
CA ASP A 427 -10.99 22.12 11.45
C ASP A 427 -10.73 23.38 10.60
N PHE A 428 -11.61 24.37 10.69
CA PHE A 428 -11.47 25.59 9.90
C PHE A 428 -10.15 26.34 10.20
N TRP A 429 -9.88 26.64 11.46
CA TRP A 429 -8.72 27.46 11.85
C TRP A 429 -7.38 26.72 11.70
N GLY A 430 -7.31 25.44 12.08
CA GLY A 430 -6.10 24.64 11.96
C GLY A 430 -5.67 24.48 10.51
N THR A 431 -6.62 24.17 9.62
CA THR A 431 -6.38 24.12 8.17
C THR A 431 -5.83 25.44 7.64
N TRP A 432 -6.51 26.57 7.86
CA TRP A 432 -6.10 27.85 7.27
C TRP A 432 -4.73 28.34 7.76
N ILE A 433 -4.44 28.21 9.05
CA ILE A 433 -3.14 28.58 9.63
C ILE A 433 -2.03 27.72 9.02
N THR A 434 -2.28 26.41 8.89
CA THR A 434 -1.32 25.47 8.29
C THR A 434 -1.10 25.75 6.81
N TYR A 435 -2.16 26.05 6.06
CA TYR A 435 -2.09 26.35 4.62
C TYR A 435 -1.33 27.64 4.33
N ILE A 436 -1.50 28.68 5.16
CA ILE A 436 -0.65 29.88 5.10
C ILE A 436 0.81 29.49 5.35
N GLY A 437 1.06 28.62 6.33
CA GLY A 437 2.37 28.02 6.56
C GLY A 437 2.94 27.33 5.32
N TYR A 438 2.16 26.46 4.65
CA TYR A 438 2.58 25.75 3.43
C TYR A 438 2.89 26.71 2.28
N PHE A 439 2.04 27.72 2.06
CA PHE A 439 2.28 28.72 1.02
C PHE A 439 3.58 29.50 1.27
N LEU A 440 3.80 29.94 2.51
CA LEU A 440 5.04 30.59 2.91
C LEU A 440 6.25 29.65 2.73
N LEU A 441 6.11 28.37 3.08
CA LEU A 441 7.15 27.37 2.91
C LEU A 441 7.57 27.25 1.44
N TYR A 442 6.60 27.13 0.53
CA TYR A 442 6.83 27.05 -0.92
C TYR A 442 7.55 28.30 -1.43
N PHE A 443 7.05 29.48 -1.06
CA PHE A 443 7.62 30.75 -1.48
C PHE A 443 9.05 30.95 -0.94
N GLY A 444 9.29 30.55 0.31
CA GLY A 444 10.62 30.58 0.94
C GLY A 444 11.62 29.65 0.26
N LEU A 445 11.22 28.39 -0.01
CA LEU A 445 12.07 27.40 -0.68
C LEU A 445 12.39 27.80 -2.12
N MET A 446 11.41 28.28 -2.89
CA MET A 446 11.62 28.81 -4.24
C MET A 446 12.51 30.07 -4.21
N GLY A 447 12.31 30.94 -3.23
CA GLY A 447 13.15 32.10 -2.99
C GLY A 447 14.63 31.75 -2.78
N ILE A 448 14.93 30.68 -2.03
CA ILE A 448 16.30 30.20 -1.77
C ILE A 448 17.01 29.77 -3.07
N MET A 449 16.26 29.17 -3.99
CA MET A 449 16.78 28.65 -5.27
C MET A 449 17.09 29.77 -6.27
N PHE A 450 16.17 30.73 -6.43
CA PHE A 450 16.20 31.66 -7.57
C PHE A 450 16.60 33.10 -7.22
N PHE A 451 16.39 33.58 -5.98
CA PHE A 451 16.49 35.01 -5.64
C PHE A 451 17.68 35.36 -4.72
N GLY A 452 18.32 36.52 -4.95
CA GLY A 452 19.27 37.15 -4.01
C GLY A 452 20.71 36.57 -3.94
N LYS A 453 21.40 36.82 -2.82
CA LYS A 453 22.75 36.29 -2.50
C LYS A 453 22.62 35.05 -1.62
N THR A 454 22.08 33.96 -2.17
CA THR A 454 21.88 32.70 -1.44
C THR A 454 23.08 31.77 -1.57
N ARG A 455 23.23 30.85 -0.60
CA ARG A 455 24.29 29.83 -0.61
C ARG A 455 24.24 28.97 -1.88
N PHE A 456 23.07 28.68 -2.42
CA PHE A 456 22.92 27.95 -3.69
C PHE A 456 23.58 28.69 -4.86
N ARG A 457 23.37 30.02 -4.96
CA ARG A 457 24.02 30.87 -5.95
C ARG A 457 25.52 31.03 -5.69
N ASP A 458 25.94 31.11 -4.43
CA ASP A 458 27.36 31.15 -4.05
C ASP A 458 28.09 29.86 -4.40
N LEU A 459 27.48 28.70 -4.19
CA LEU A 459 28.00 27.40 -4.60
C LEU A 459 28.13 27.29 -6.11
N THR A 460 27.11 27.75 -6.85
CA THR A 460 27.17 27.80 -8.31
C THR A 460 28.30 28.71 -8.79
N LYS A 461 28.46 29.91 -8.22
CA LYS A 461 29.58 30.81 -8.53
C LYS A 461 30.95 30.24 -8.13
N ALA A 462 31.04 29.57 -6.98
CA ALA A 462 32.26 28.94 -6.51
C ALA A 462 32.70 27.80 -7.45
N LEU A 463 31.73 27.04 -7.95
CA LEU A 463 31.95 26.03 -8.96
C LEU A 463 32.41 26.65 -10.29
N ASP A 464 31.80 27.73 -10.76
CA ASP A 464 32.22 28.40 -11.99
C ASP A 464 33.65 28.97 -11.86
N LYS A 465 34.04 29.47 -10.69
CA LYS A 465 35.43 29.86 -10.39
C LYS A 465 36.39 28.66 -10.41
N LEU A 466 35.97 27.49 -9.91
CA LEU A 466 36.77 26.25 -9.97
C LEU A 466 36.92 25.76 -11.41
N LYS A 467 35.88 25.87 -12.24
CA LYS A 467 35.95 25.56 -13.67
C LYS A 467 36.91 26.47 -14.41
N LYS A 468 36.92 27.77 -14.15
CA LYS A 468 37.93 28.68 -14.75
C LYS A 468 39.37 28.27 -14.43
N LYS A 469 39.62 27.72 -13.24
CA LYS A 469 40.92 27.12 -12.87
C LYS A 469 41.23 25.81 -13.59
N LYS A 470 40.21 25.02 -13.96
CA LYS A 470 40.37 23.82 -14.82
C LYS A 470 40.51 24.18 -16.30
N ALA A 471 39.83 25.24 -16.76
CA ALA A 471 39.83 25.70 -18.15
C ALA A 471 41.14 26.40 -18.55
N ALA A 472 41.86 27.01 -17.60
CA ALA A 472 43.20 27.57 -17.82
C ALA A 472 44.28 26.52 -18.19
N LEU A 473 43.91 25.23 -18.24
CA LEU A 473 44.78 24.11 -18.59
C LEU A 473 44.43 23.46 -19.94
N SER A 474 43.46 24.01 -20.69
CA SER A 474 42.83 23.29 -21.81
C SER A 474 42.44 24.14 -23.03
N THR A 475 43.32 25.02 -23.52
CA THR A 475 43.08 25.75 -24.78
C THR A 475 44.37 26.02 -25.56
N ILE A 476 44.63 25.24 -26.63
CA ILE A 476 45.18 25.66 -27.95
C ILE A 476 44.62 24.69 -29.02
N LEU A 477 44.51 25.19 -30.24
CA LEU A 477 43.48 25.03 -31.28
C LEU A 477 43.59 23.81 -32.22
N LEU A 478 42.40 23.41 -32.67
CA LEU A 478 41.96 22.80 -33.93
C LEU A 478 42.84 23.03 -35.19
N LEU A 479 43.16 21.98 -35.97
CA LEU A 479 42.75 21.74 -37.37
C LEU A 479 43.51 20.57 -38.03
N LEU A 480 42.83 19.91 -38.99
CA LEU A 480 43.28 18.97 -40.04
C LEU A 480 43.60 17.51 -39.64
N THR A 481 42.72 16.57 -39.98
CA THR A 481 42.82 15.74 -41.21
C THR A 481 41.75 14.64 -41.24
N PHE A 482 41.38 14.27 -42.47
CA PHE A 482 40.32 13.36 -42.90
C PHE A 482 40.94 12.02 -43.38
N SER A 483 40.07 11.00 -43.50
CA SER A 483 40.11 9.85 -44.43
C SER A 483 40.57 8.46 -43.92
N GLY A 484 39.72 7.45 -44.13
CA GLY A 484 40.08 6.02 -44.13
C GLY A 484 38.93 5.01 -43.90
N LEU A 485 38.03 4.87 -44.87
CA LEU A 485 37.27 3.62 -45.19
C LEU A 485 38.28 2.60 -45.81
N ASN A 486 38.14 1.26 -45.91
CA ASN A 486 37.00 0.34 -45.98
C ASN A 486 37.49 -1.14 -45.83
N ALA A 487 36.55 -2.02 -45.44
CA ALA A 487 36.30 -3.44 -45.78
C ALA A 487 37.43 -4.47 -46.04
N GLN A 488 37.26 -5.68 -45.48
CA GLN A 488 37.08 -6.91 -46.28
C GLN A 488 36.44 -8.08 -45.50
N LEU A 489 35.55 -8.79 -46.19
CA LEU A 489 34.90 -10.07 -45.86
C LEU A 489 35.88 -11.26 -45.91
N ASN A 490 35.55 -12.34 -45.19
CA ASN A 490 35.48 -13.68 -45.76
C ASN A 490 34.72 -14.67 -44.86
N THR A 491 33.92 -15.50 -45.53
CA THR A 491 33.15 -16.66 -45.05
C THR A 491 34.03 -17.91 -44.98
N LYS A 492 33.64 -18.88 -44.13
CA LYS A 492 33.51 -20.31 -44.46
C LYS A 492 33.00 -21.15 -43.28
N ASP A 493 32.16 -22.12 -43.65
CA ASP A 493 31.51 -23.15 -42.84
C ASP A 493 32.45 -24.17 -42.18
N HIS A 494 32.05 -24.71 -41.02
CA HIS A 494 31.60 -26.11 -40.85
C HIS A 494 31.39 -26.49 -39.38
N GLU A 495 30.41 -27.37 -39.17
CA GLU A 495 29.86 -27.96 -37.94
C GLU A 495 30.82 -28.90 -37.18
N HIS A 496 30.72 -29.03 -35.85
CA HIS A 496 29.84 -29.97 -35.11
C HIS A 496 30.12 -29.98 -33.58
N ASN A 497 29.10 -30.42 -32.85
CA ASN A 497 28.86 -30.41 -31.40
C ASN A 497 29.70 -31.39 -30.57
N ASN A 498 29.65 -31.23 -29.23
CA ASN A 498 28.99 -32.22 -28.35
C ASN A 498 28.79 -31.75 -26.89
N ALA A 499 27.53 -31.75 -26.45
CA ALA A 499 27.08 -32.16 -25.12
C ALA A 499 25.55 -32.44 -25.18
N PRO A 500 25.04 -33.60 -24.73
CA PRO A 500 23.60 -33.89 -24.81
C PRO A 500 22.89 -33.72 -23.44
N THR A 501 21.63 -33.26 -23.48
CA THR A 501 20.41 -33.84 -22.82
C THR A 501 19.29 -32.79 -22.64
N ALA A 502 18.27 -32.87 -23.50
CA ALA A 502 16.88 -32.36 -23.35
C ALA A 502 15.97 -32.88 -24.50
N GLU A 503 16.41 -33.91 -25.22
CA GLU A 503 16.02 -34.15 -26.62
C GLU A 503 14.67 -34.86 -26.82
N GLN A 504 14.04 -35.37 -25.76
CA GLN A 504 12.74 -36.04 -25.89
C GLN A 504 11.55 -35.10 -25.63
N LEU A 505 11.78 -33.88 -25.15
CA LEU A 505 10.73 -32.85 -24.97
C LEU A 505 10.77 -31.78 -26.08
N ASP A 506 11.97 -31.43 -26.57
CA ASP A 506 12.15 -30.43 -27.63
C ASP A 506 11.67 -30.89 -29.02
N SER A 507 11.65 -32.20 -29.30
CA SER A 507 11.20 -32.72 -30.60
C SER A 507 9.68 -32.58 -30.81
N LEU A 508 8.87 -32.55 -29.74
CA LEU A 508 7.41 -32.41 -29.83
C LEU A 508 6.97 -30.93 -29.85
N LEU A 509 7.69 -30.06 -29.13
CA LEU A 509 7.45 -28.61 -29.16
C LEU A 509 7.76 -27.98 -30.54
N ASN A 510 8.72 -28.56 -31.29
CA ASN A 510 9.05 -28.10 -32.63
C ASN A 510 8.07 -28.57 -33.73
N THR A 511 7.29 -29.63 -33.49
CA THR A 511 6.28 -30.14 -34.46
C THR A 511 4.93 -29.42 -34.40
N THR A 512 4.69 -28.59 -33.36
CA THR A 512 3.44 -27.82 -33.16
C THR A 512 3.68 -26.30 -33.23
N LEU A 513 4.75 -25.89 -33.90
CA LEU A 513 5.19 -24.50 -33.98
C LEU A 513 4.25 -23.66 -34.85
N VAL A 514 3.47 -22.80 -34.21
CA VAL A 514 2.74 -21.73 -34.90
C VAL A 514 3.74 -20.70 -35.43
N THR A 515 3.55 -20.23 -36.66
CA THR A 515 4.39 -19.19 -37.25
C THR A 515 4.35 -17.88 -36.44
N GLU A 516 5.45 -17.14 -36.42
CA GLU A 516 5.50 -15.84 -35.70
C GLU A 516 4.47 -14.85 -36.24
N ASP A 517 4.20 -14.87 -37.55
CA ASP A 517 3.24 -14.00 -38.21
C ASP A 517 1.79 -14.28 -37.76
N HIS A 518 1.39 -15.56 -37.67
CA HIS A 518 0.06 -15.92 -37.18
C HIS A 518 -0.08 -15.64 -35.67
N ALA A 519 0.96 -15.98 -34.89
CA ALA A 519 0.99 -15.68 -33.46
C ALA A 519 0.90 -14.17 -33.18
N ALA A 520 1.51 -13.33 -34.03
CA ALA A 520 1.39 -11.87 -33.92
C ALA A 520 -0.04 -11.38 -34.17
N LYS A 521 -0.77 -11.94 -35.15
CA LYS A 521 -2.19 -11.62 -35.39
C LYS A 521 -3.06 -12.03 -34.20
N PHE A 522 -2.81 -13.21 -33.64
CA PHE A 522 -3.48 -13.66 -32.42
C PHE A 522 -3.17 -12.74 -31.22
N GLY A 523 -1.92 -12.28 -31.09
CA GLY A 523 -1.49 -11.35 -30.04
C GLY A 523 -2.15 -9.97 -30.10
N GLU A 524 -2.74 -9.58 -31.24
CA GLU A 524 -3.49 -8.32 -31.39
C GLU A 524 -4.94 -8.42 -30.87
N LEU A 525 -5.48 -9.62 -30.64
CA LEU A 525 -6.80 -9.78 -30.01
C LEU A 525 -6.82 -9.14 -28.63
N VAL A 526 -7.97 -8.60 -28.22
CA VAL A 526 -8.12 -8.02 -26.89
C VAL A 526 -8.71 -9.06 -25.94
N VAL A 527 -8.19 -9.11 -24.71
CA VAL A 527 -8.70 -9.94 -23.61
C VAL A 527 -8.98 -9.05 -22.40
N GLN A 528 -10.07 -9.35 -21.68
CA GLN A 528 -10.35 -8.74 -20.38
C GLN A 528 -9.63 -9.54 -19.28
N ASP A 529 -8.76 -8.89 -18.51
CA ASP A 529 -8.12 -9.53 -17.37
C ASP A 529 -9.03 -9.58 -16.13
N GLU A 530 -8.58 -10.27 -15.09
CA GLU A 530 -9.33 -10.41 -13.83
C GLU A 530 -9.56 -9.07 -13.09
N GLY A 531 -8.77 -8.04 -13.38
CA GLY A 531 -8.93 -6.69 -12.85
C GLY A 531 -9.81 -5.78 -13.72
N GLY A 532 -10.37 -6.32 -14.80
CA GLY A 532 -11.22 -5.61 -15.75
C GLY A 532 -10.49 -4.79 -16.81
N ARG A 533 -9.15 -4.86 -16.88
CA ARG A 533 -8.37 -4.15 -17.90
C ARG A 533 -8.45 -4.86 -19.23
N MET A 534 -8.86 -4.13 -20.26
CA MET A 534 -8.81 -4.56 -21.65
C MET A 534 -7.39 -4.42 -22.19
N LYS A 535 -6.73 -5.54 -22.54
CA LYS A 535 -5.35 -5.53 -23.03
C LYS A 535 -5.15 -6.49 -24.21
N PRO A 536 -4.14 -6.28 -25.06
CA PRO A 536 -3.81 -7.23 -26.12
C PRO A 536 -3.38 -8.58 -25.53
N VAL A 537 -3.71 -9.67 -26.22
CA VAL A 537 -3.27 -11.02 -25.87
C VAL A 537 -1.74 -11.09 -25.82
N ASN A 538 -1.02 -10.28 -26.60
CA ASN A 538 0.44 -10.15 -26.51
C ASN A 538 0.94 -9.72 -25.12
N THR A 539 0.30 -8.72 -24.52
CA THR A 539 0.63 -8.29 -23.15
C THR A 539 0.25 -9.39 -22.17
N PHE A 540 -0.95 -9.95 -22.34
CA PHE A 540 -1.48 -10.97 -21.46
C PHE A 540 -0.61 -12.25 -21.45
N SER A 541 -0.22 -12.75 -22.62
CA SER A 541 0.61 -13.95 -22.78
C SER A 541 2.01 -13.75 -22.19
N SER A 542 2.57 -12.54 -22.34
CA SER A 542 3.85 -12.15 -21.73
C SER A 542 3.77 -12.07 -20.21
N GLU A 543 2.69 -11.49 -19.66
CA GLU A 543 2.40 -11.48 -18.23
C GLU A 543 2.24 -12.91 -17.67
N LEU A 544 1.45 -13.75 -18.34
CA LEU A 544 1.24 -15.15 -17.99
C LEU A 544 2.57 -15.92 -17.93
N LEU A 545 3.37 -15.86 -19.00
CA LEU A 545 4.64 -16.58 -19.06
C LEU A 545 5.64 -16.08 -18.01
N ARG A 546 5.67 -14.77 -17.74
CA ARG A 546 6.51 -14.19 -16.69
C ARG A 546 6.05 -14.59 -15.29
N LYS A 547 4.75 -14.65 -15.03
CA LYS A 547 4.18 -15.10 -13.74
C LYS A 547 4.47 -16.59 -13.49
N LEU A 548 4.45 -17.41 -14.53
CA LEU A 548 4.74 -18.84 -14.45
C LEU A 548 6.24 -19.14 -14.33
N SER A 549 7.08 -18.51 -15.15
CA SER A 549 8.48 -18.93 -15.38
C SER A 549 9.55 -17.86 -15.07
N PHE A 550 9.15 -16.63 -14.74
CA PHE A 550 10.00 -15.44 -14.66
C PHE A 550 10.77 -15.09 -15.95
N LYS A 551 10.39 -15.67 -17.09
CA LYS A 551 10.98 -15.41 -18.41
C LYS A 551 9.93 -14.81 -19.35
N ASN A 552 10.40 -14.08 -20.36
CA ASN A 552 9.54 -13.52 -21.42
C ASN A 552 9.45 -14.46 -22.65
N THR A 553 10.25 -15.54 -22.67
CA THR A 553 10.29 -16.54 -23.74
C THR A 553 10.49 -17.92 -23.15
N TYR A 554 10.05 -18.96 -23.86
CA TYR A 554 10.28 -20.35 -23.51
C TYR A 554 11.06 -21.03 -24.63
N GLY A 555 12.33 -21.36 -24.39
CA GLY A 555 13.23 -21.82 -25.45
C GLY A 555 13.38 -20.76 -26.55
N LYS A 556 13.00 -21.10 -27.79
CA LYS A 556 12.97 -20.19 -28.94
C LYS A 556 11.59 -19.53 -29.17
N LEU A 557 10.57 -19.92 -28.41
CA LEU A 557 9.19 -19.46 -28.59
C LEU A 557 8.97 -18.11 -27.90
N ASN A 558 8.27 -17.21 -28.59
CA ASN A 558 7.73 -16.01 -27.96
C ASN A 558 6.48 -16.35 -27.12
N SER A 559 6.03 -15.40 -26.29
CA SER A 559 4.92 -15.64 -25.35
C SER A 559 3.59 -15.98 -26.03
N ASP A 560 3.31 -15.42 -27.21
CA ASP A 560 2.08 -15.71 -27.98
C ASP A 560 2.08 -17.14 -28.53
N GLN A 561 3.21 -17.58 -29.07
CA GLN A 561 3.39 -18.96 -29.51
C GLN A 561 3.30 -19.95 -28.35
N VAL A 562 3.84 -19.59 -27.19
CA VAL A 562 3.72 -20.40 -25.97
C VAL A 562 2.26 -20.53 -25.56
N PHE A 563 1.51 -19.42 -25.53
CA PHE A 563 0.11 -19.44 -25.13
C PHE A 563 -0.76 -20.22 -26.12
N LEU A 564 -0.55 -20.06 -27.43
CA LEU A 564 -1.23 -20.90 -28.43
C LEU A 564 -0.86 -22.39 -28.27
N SER A 565 0.39 -22.70 -27.99
CA SER A 565 0.83 -24.08 -27.73
C SER A 565 0.18 -24.66 -26.46
N MET A 566 0.00 -23.86 -25.41
CA MET A 566 -0.73 -24.24 -24.18
C MET A 566 -2.16 -24.67 -24.48
N MET A 567 -2.85 -23.91 -25.33
CA MET A 567 -4.23 -24.22 -25.73
C MET A 567 -4.33 -25.42 -26.68
N LEU A 568 -3.36 -25.57 -27.60
CA LEU A 568 -3.35 -26.65 -28.58
C LEU A 568 -3.01 -28.00 -27.93
N ASN A 569 -2.09 -28.00 -26.96
CA ASN A 569 -1.58 -29.22 -26.33
C ASN A 569 -1.53 -29.09 -24.80
N PRO A 570 -2.68 -29.03 -24.09
CA PRO A 570 -2.70 -28.86 -22.64
C PRO A 570 -1.89 -29.94 -21.89
N ALA A 571 -2.01 -31.19 -22.33
CA ALA A 571 -1.31 -32.33 -21.73
C ALA A 571 0.23 -32.23 -21.83
N LEU A 572 0.76 -31.61 -22.89
CA LEU A 572 2.19 -31.37 -23.05
C LEU A 572 2.68 -30.41 -21.97
N TRP A 573 2.00 -29.28 -21.81
CA TRP A 573 2.40 -28.23 -20.87
C TRP A 573 2.21 -28.61 -19.40
N TYR A 574 1.30 -29.54 -19.10
CA TYR A 574 1.20 -30.14 -17.76
C TYR A 574 2.47 -30.92 -17.37
N ASN A 575 3.19 -31.45 -18.36
CA ASN A 575 4.43 -32.22 -18.20
C ASN A 575 5.70 -31.40 -18.49
N THR A 576 5.55 -30.14 -18.87
CA THR A 576 6.65 -29.23 -19.18
C THR A 576 7.13 -28.51 -17.91
N PRO A 577 8.44 -28.48 -17.63
CA PRO A 577 8.97 -27.76 -16.47
C PRO A 577 8.92 -26.24 -16.70
N ILE A 578 7.76 -25.63 -16.40
CA ILE A 578 7.51 -24.20 -16.61
C ILE A 578 7.30 -23.44 -15.29
N ILE A 579 6.80 -24.09 -14.24
CA ILE A 579 6.45 -23.44 -12.98
C ILE A 579 7.76 -23.16 -12.23
N ALA A 580 8.10 -21.89 -12.06
CA ALA A 580 9.20 -21.48 -11.21
C ALA A 580 8.74 -21.48 -9.75
N LEU A 581 9.49 -22.12 -8.85
CA LEU A 581 9.23 -22.09 -7.41
C LEU A 581 9.85 -20.84 -6.77
N ASP A 582 11.16 -20.66 -7.00
CA ASP A 582 11.93 -19.49 -6.60
C ASP A 582 13.08 -19.26 -7.62
N LYS A 583 13.65 -18.06 -7.67
CA LYS A 583 14.73 -17.72 -8.62
C LYS A 583 16.12 -18.23 -8.21
N ARG A 584 16.26 -18.87 -7.04
CA ARG A 584 17.58 -19.15 -6.44
C ARG A 584 17.73 -20.58 -5.90
N GLY A 585 16.72 -21.43 -6.02
CA GLY A 585 16.74 -22.75 -5.42
C GLY A 585 16.85 -22.73 -3.89
N GLN A 586 16.32 -21.70 -3.22
CA GLN A 586 16.63 -21.45 -1.80
C GLN A 586 15.62 -22.07 -0.84
N ASN A 587 14.37 -22.26 -1.25
CA ASN A 587 13.35 -22.92 -0.44
C ASN A 587 13.13 -24.37 -0.91
N ASP A 588 13.91 -25.30 -0.37
CA ASP A 588 13.80 -26.73 -0.70
C ASP A 588 12.60 -27.42 -0.02
N SER A 589 11.77 -26.69 0.72
CA SER A 589 10.65 -27.31 1.45
C SER A 589 9.56 -27.80 0.50
N ILE A 590 9.17 -26.95 -0.47
CA ILE A 590 8.20 -27.31 -1.51
C ILE A 590 8.77 -28.45 -2.36
N ARG A 591 10.06 -28.38 -2.70
CA ARG A 591 10.77 -29.39 -3.53
C ARG A 591 10.75 -30.78 -2.91
N ARG A 592 11.04 -30.86 -1.62
CA ARG A 592 10.96 -32.11 -0.84
C ARG A 592 9.54 -32.68 -0.77
N ILE A 593 8.51 -31.83 -0.67
CA ILE A 593 7.11 -32.27 -0.63
C ILE A 593 6.66 -32.82 -1.99
N ILE A 594 7.00 -32.14 -3.09
CA ILE A 594 6.60 -32.56 -4.44
C ILE A 594 7.48 -33.70 -5.00
N GLY A 595 8.66 -33.91 -4.41
CA GLY A 595 9.58 -35.01 -4.75
C GLY A 595 10.59 -34.68 -5.83
N VAL A 596 10.97 -33.40 -5.98
CA VAL A 596 11.99 -32.94 -6.94
C VAL A 596 13.33 -32.65 -6.23
N PRO A 597 14.47 -32.78 -6.92
CA PRO A 597 15.78 -32.41 -6.41
C PRO A 597 15.85 -31.01 -5.78
N ASP A 598 16.58 -30.91 -4.68
CA ASP A 598 16.92 -29.64 -4.05
C ASP A 598 17.61 -28.70 -5.06
N GLY A 599 17.27 -27.41 -5.00
CA GLY A 599 17.80 -26.40 -5.93
C GLY A 599 17.19 -26.39 -7.34
N GLN A 600 16.29 -27.30 -7.71
CA GLN A 600 15.65 -27.30 -9.03
C GLN A 600 14.79 -26.04 -9.24
N GLU A 601 15.11 -25.23 -10.25
CA GLU A 601 14.44 -23.93 -10.48
C GLU A 601 13.01 -24.06 -11.03
N TYR A 602 12.80 -25.01 -11.94
CA TYR A 602 11.55 -25.20 -12.68
C TYR A 602 10.97 -26.59 -12.45
N VAL A 603 9.67 -26.65 -12.18
CA VAL A 603 8.94 -27.90 -11.91
C VAL A 603 7.74 -28.04 -12.85
N LYS A 604 7.26 -29.28 -12.97
CA LYS A 604 6.10 -29.62 -13.80
C LYS A 604 4.83 -29.49 -12.97
N ALA A 605 3.69 -29.32 -13.63
CA ALA A 605 2.41 -29.35 -12.93
C ALA A 605 2.14 -30.75 -12.33
N THR A 606 2.55 -31.82 -13.03
CA THR A 606 2.44 -33.20 -12.53
C THR A 606 3.18 -33.47 -11.22
N ASP A 607 4.25 -32.73 -10.92
CA ASP A 607 5.04 -32.93 -9.69
C ASP A 607 4.19 -32.65 -8.43
N PHE A 608 3.17 -31.78 -8.54
CA PHE A 608 2.30 -31.37 -7.42
C PHE A 608 1.24 -32.42 -7.03
N PHE A 609 1.04 -33.47 -7.82
CA PHE A 609 -0.01 -34.46 -7.60
C PHE A 609 0.57 -35.82 -7.22
N ASP A 610 -0.10 -36.54 -6.32
CA ASP A 610 0.20 -37.94 -5.99
C ASP A 610 -0.36 -38.92 -7.04
N GLU A 611 -0.08 -40.21 -6.90
CA GLU A 611 -0.59 -41.27 -7.80
C GLU A 611 -2.12 -41.35 -7.85
N ASN A 612 -2.81 -40.78 -6.86
CA ASN A 612 -4.27 -40.72 -6.77
C ASN A 612 -4.84 -39.37 -7.24
N GLY A 613 -4.01 -38.47 -7.78
CA GLY A 613 -4.43 -37.15 -8.27
C GLY A 613 -4.67 -36.11 -7.17
N ARG A 614 -4.27 -36.37 -5.91
CA ARG A 614 -4.40 -35.41 -4.81
C ARG A 614 -3.24 -34.44 -4.80
N ASN A 615 -3.54 -33.16 -4.57
CA ASN A 615 -2.53 -32.10 -4.48
C ASN A 615 -1.69 -32.28 -3.21
N LYS A 616 -0.39 -32.52 -3.37
CA LYS A 616 0.60 -32.73 -2.28
C LYS A 616 0.76 -31.50 -1.38
N LEU A 617 0.44 -30.30 -1.86
CA LEU A 617 0.49 -29.06 -1.08
C LEU A 617 -0.77 -28.83 -0.23
N GLY A 618 -1.87 -29.56 -0.48
CA GLY A 618 -3.18 -29.34 0.14
C GLY A 618 -3.16 -29.12 1.66
N PRO A 619 -2.53 -30.00 2.47
CA PRO A 619 -2.48 -29.86 3.93
C PRO A 619 -1.80 -28.57 4.40
N TYR A 620 -0.78 -28.10 3.68
CA TYR A 620 -0.01 -26.90 4.03
C TYR A 620 -0.69 -25.61 3.57
N LEU A 621 -1.53 -25.70 2.53
CA LEU A 621 -2.29 -24.57 2.02
C LEU A 621 -3.38 -24.16 3.00
N GLN A 622 -4.02 -25.11 3.69
CA GLN A 622 -5.04 -24.81 4.69
C GLN A 622 -4.49 -23.88 5.79
N ASP A 623 -3.35 -24.22 6.38
CA ASP A 623 -2.68 -23.37 7.38
C ASP A 623 -2.20 -22.04 6.80
N ALA A 624 -1.74 -22.02 5.54
CA ALA A 624 -1.26 -20.80 4.88
C ALA A 624 -2.39 -19.83 4.49
N PHE A 625 -3.58 -20.34 4.20
CA PHE A 625 -4.77 -19.54 3.90
C PHE A 625 -5.59 -19.18 5.15
N ALA A 626 -5.43 -19.90 6.27
CA ALA A 626 -6.11 -19.61 7.53
C ALA A 626 -5.54 -18.39 8.30
N THR A 627 -4.34 -17.92 7.96
CA THR A 627 -3.72 -16.75 8.62
C THR A 627 -3.66 -15.52 7.70
N ASN A 628 -3.93 -14.35 8.28
CA ASN A 628 -3.82 -13.05 7.62
C ASN A 628 -2.38 -12.49 7.59
N THR A 629 -1.44 -13.10 8.33
CA THR A 629 -0.03 -12.68 8.40
C THR A 629 0.92 -13.84 8.09
N PRO A 630 0.87 -14.41 6.87
CA PRO A 630 1.64 -15.60 6.54
C PRO A 630 3.15 -15.33 6.60
N ASN A 631 3.87 -16.25 7.24
CA ASN A 631 5.34 -16.26 7.22
C ASN A 631 5.86 -16.61 5.81
N GLN A 632 7.17 -16.48 5.56
CA GLN A 632 7.72 -16.69 4.21
C GLN A 632 7.44 -18.09 3.66
N PHE A 633 7.46 -19.10 4.52
CA PHE A 633 7.13 -20.47 4.12
C PHE A 633 5.69 -20.53 3.63
N GLN A 634 4.72 -20.04 4.40
CA GLN A 634 3.31 -19.99 3.99
C GLN A 634 3.09 -19.16 2.71
N LYS A 635 3.82 -18.05 2.53
CA LYS A 635 3.77 -17.23 1.31
C LYS A 635 4.25 -18.00 0.08
N ASP A 636 5.39 -18.69 0.18
CA ASP A 636 5.94 -19.45 -0.94
C ASP A 636 4.97 -20.56 -1.39
N PHE A 637 4.22 -21.16 -0.45
CA PHE A 637 3.17 -22.14 -0.77
C PHE A 637 1.97 -21.49 -1.47
N LYS A 638 1.49 -20.34 -0.98
CA LYS A 638 0.41 -19.58 -1.63
C LYS A 638 0.80 -19.14 -3.05
N ASP A 639 1.99 -18.57 -3.23
CA ASP A 639 2.52 -18.15 -4.53
C ASP A 639 2.62 -19.33 -5.50
N THR A 640 3.11 -20.47 -5.02
CA THR A 640 3.22 -21.70 -5.83
C THR A 640 1.84 -22.22 -6.24
N TYR A 641 0.87 -22.22 -5.31
CA TYR A 641 -0.51 -22.57 -5.61
C TYR A 641 -1.14 -21.62 -6.64
N PHE A 642 -0.93 -20.31 -6.50
CA PHE A 642 -1.44 -19.33 -7.46
C PHE A 642 -0.83 -19.52 -8.86
N ARG A 643 0.47 -19.87 -8.97
CA ARG A 643 1.10 -20.21 -10.26
C ARG A 643 0.51 -21.49 -10.86
N LEU A 644 0.32 -22.53 -10.06
CA LEU A 644 -0.29 -23.78 -10.50
C LEU A 644 -1.73 -23.55 -10.99
N SER A 645 -2.53 -22.81 -10.22
CA SER A 645 -3.90 -22.43 -10.60
C SER A 645 -3.91 -21.58 -11.86
N LEU A 646 -3.00 -20.61 -12.00
CA LEU A 646 -2.88 -19.78 -13.19
C LEU A 646 -2.56 -20.61 -14.44
N LEU A 647 -1.67 -21.60 -14.32
CA LEU A 647 -1.39 -22.53 -15.41
C LEU A 647 -2.62 -23.36 -15.76
N ASP A 648 -3.30 -23.94 -14.77
CA ASP A 648 -4.51 -24.75 -14.98
C ASP A 648 -5.61 -23.99 -15.74
N ARG A 649 -5.88 -22.75 -15.31
CA ARG A 649 -6.83 -21.84 -15.96
C ARG A 649 -6.38 -21.42 -17.38
N ALA A 650 -5.08 -21.34 -17.64
CA ALA A 650 -4.55 -21.07 -18.99
C ALA A 650 -4.72 -22.28 -19.92
N LEU A 651 -4.45 -23.49 -19.41
CA LEU A 651 -4.54 -24.76 -20.15
C LEU A 651 -5.99 -25.14 -20.46
N SER A 652 -6.93 -24.82 -19.56
CA SER A 652 -8.36 -25.02 -19.77
C SER A 652 -8.97 -24.03 -20.78
N GLY A 653 -8.28 -22.91 -21.02
CA GLY A 653 -8.76 -21.80 -21.83
C GLY A 653 -9.74 -20.87 -21.11
N GLU A 654 -9.96 -21.04 -19.80
CA GLU A 654 -10.80 -20.17 -18.96
C GLU A 654 -10.33 -18.70 -19.00
N ILE A 655 -9.02 -18.52 -19.06
CA ILE A 655 -8.38 -17.20 -19.10
C ILE A 655 -8.66 -16.41 -20.40
N MET A 656 -9.07 -17.08 -21.48
CA MET A 656 -9.35 -16.43 -22.77
C MET A 656 -10.72 -15.74 -22.76
N LYS A 657 -10.84 -14.65 -22.01
CA LYS A 657 -12.04 -13.81 -21.92
C LYS A 657 -12.12 -12.82 -23.09
N ILE A 658 -12.55 -13.31 -24.25
CA ILE A 658 -12.56 -12.56 -25.52
C ILE A 658 -13.98 -12.29 -26.05
N PHE A 659 -15.02 -12.83 -25.41
CA PHE A 659 -16.41 -12.72 -25.86
C PHE A 659 -17.22 -11.80 -24.93
N PRO A 660 -17.69 -10.64 -25.41
CA PRO A 660 -18.58 -9.77 -24.62
C PRO A 660 -19.89 -10.48 -24.25
N LEU A 661 -20.37 -10.33 -23.01
CA LEU A 661 -21.74 -10.65 -22.64
C LEU A 661 -22.67 -9.55 -23.17
N LEU A 662 -23.74 -9.94 -23.87
CA LEU A 662 -24.69 -8.98 -24.45
C LEU A 662 -25.54 -8.35 -23.34
N ASN A 663 -25.69 -7.03 -23.37
CA ASN A 663 -26.50 -6.24 -22.42
C ASN A 663 -26.07 -6.38 -20.95
N ASP A 664 -24.80 -6.70 -20.69
CA ASP A 664 -24.25 -6.70 -19.33
C ASP A 664 -23.92 -5.27 -18.89
N GLU A 665 -24.49 -4.83 -17.77
CA GLU A 665 -24.32 -3.45 -17.27
C GLU A 665 -22.85 -3.08 -16.97
N ASN A 666 -22.00 -4.08 -16.65
CA ASN A 666 -20.59 -3.88 -16.35
C ASN A 666 -19.66 -4.36 -17.48
N ASN A 667 -20.16 -4.48 -18.72
CA ASN A 667 -19.33 -4.81 -19.89
C ASN A 667 -18.44 -6.05 -19.69
N LYS A 668 -18.97 -7.11 -19.04
CA LYS A 668 -18.23 -8.34 -18.74
C LYS A 668 -17.92 -9.13 -20.02
N TRP A 669 -16.69 -9.61 -20.12
CA TRP A 669 -16.25 -10.53 -21.16
C TRP A 669 -15.97 -11.90 -20.56
N ILE A 670 -16.36 -12.93 -21.30
CA ILE A 670 -16.27 -14.33 -20.87
C ILE A 670 -15.45 -15.15 -21.84
N SER A 671 -14.99 -16.30 -21.35
CA SER A 671 -14.37 -17.34 -22.16
C SER A 671 -15.40 -18.31 -22.71
N ALA A 672 -15.02 -19.02 -23.78
CA ALA A 672 -15.84 -20.12 -24.31
C ALA A 672 -16.00 -21.27 -23.29
N LEU A 673 -15.10 -21.39 -22.31
CA LEU A 673 -15.22 -22.40 -21.25
C LEU A 673 -16.30 -22.02 -20.24
N GLU A 674 -16.26 -20.79 -19.72
CA GLU A 674 -17.27 -20.27 -18.77
C GLU A 674 -18.68 -20.39 -19.37
N TYR A 675 -18.86 -20.05 -20.65
CA TYR A 675 -20.12 -20.26 -21.36
C TYR A 675 -20.54 -21.75 -21.42
N ARG A 676 -19.63 -22.65 -21.86
CA ARG A 676 -19.94 -24.09 -21.99
C ARG A 676 -20.19 -24.79 -20.66
N SER A 677 -19.63 -24.26 -19.57
CA SER A 677 -19.85 -24.77 -18.22
C SER A 677 -21.25 -24.43 -17.67
N GLY A 678 -21.99 -23.54 -18.34
CA GLY A 678 -23.31 -23.09 -17.92
C GLY A 678 -23.30 -21.97 -16.89
N GLN A 679 -22.13 -21.39 -16.59
CA GLN A 679 -22.02 -20.24 -15.67
C GLN A 679 -22.75 -19.00 -16.18
N PHE A 680 -22.81 -18.81 -17.50
CA PHE A 680 -23.47 -17.66 -18.13
C PHE A 680 -24.42 -18.11 -19.24
N GLN A 681 -25.58 -17.46 -19.34
CA GLN A 681 -26.57 -17.70 -20.38
C GLN A 681 -26.57 -16.55 -21.40
N VAL A 682 -26.66 -16.90 -22.69
CA VAL A 682 -26.71 -15.95 -23.79
C VAL A 682 -28.00 -16.19 -24.56
N ALA A 683 -28.90 -15.19 -24.57
CA ALA A 683 -30.23 -15.30 -25.18
C ALA A 683 -30.18 -15.39 -26.72
N ASP A 684 -29.24 -14.70 -27.36
CA ASP A 684 -29.05 -14.77 -28.80
C ASP A 684 -28.45 -16.12 -29.19
N THR A 685 -29.25 -16.95 -29.85
CA THR A 685 -28.88 -18.31 -30.27
C THR A 685 -27.74 -18.35 -31.30
N LEU A 686 -27.62 -17.36 -32.18
CA LEU A 686 -26.53 -17.29 -33.18
C LEU A 686 -25.22 -16.95 -32.49
N TYR A 687 -25.24 -15.97 -31.58
CA TYR A 687 -24.06 -15.58 -30.84
C TYR A 687 -23.62 -16.65 -29.83
N ALA A 688 -24.58 -17.29 -29.14
CA ALA A 688 -24.36 -18.48 -28.32
C ALA A 688 -23.64 -19.60 -29.10
N ASN A 689 -24.11 -19.90 -30.31
CA ASN A 689 -23.47 -20.90 -31.17
C ASN A 689 -22.08 -20.47 -31.65
N PHE A 690 -21.87 -19.17 -31.89
CA PHE A 690 -20.56 -18.62 -32.19
C PHE A 690 -19.61 -18.85 -31.01
N ILE A 691 -19.91 -18.37 -29.80
CA ILE A 691 -19.07 -18.55 -28.60
C ILE A 691 -18.73 -20.02 -28.37
N LYS A 692 -19.74 -20.90 -28.48
CA LYS A 692 -19.60 -22.35 -28.23
C LYS A 692 -18.58 -23.01 -29.14
N ASN A 693 -18.56 -22.65 -30.43
CA ASN A 693 -17.86 -23.41 -31.46
C ASN A 693 -16.67 -22.67 -32.08
N ALA A 694 -16.62 -21.34 -31.99
CA ALA A 694 -15.59 -20.47 -32.53
C ALA A 694 -14.17 -20.89 -32.14
N VAL A 695 -13.90 -21.02 -30.83
CA VAL A 695 -12.56 -21.38 -30.32
C VAL A 695 -12.18 -22.82 -30.70
N PRO A 696 -13.04 -23.85 -30.53
CA PRO A 696 -12.75 -25.20 -31.04
C PRO A 696 -12.44 -25.26 -32.54
N TYR A 697 -13.23 -24.56 -33.37
CA TYR A 697 -12.97 -24.50 -34.82
C TYR A 697 -11.65 -23.80 -35.14
N TYR A 698 -11.33 -22.72 -34.43
CA TYR A 698 -10.04 -22.04 -34.57
C TYR A 698 -8.88 -22.98 -34.21
N MET A 699 -8.94 -23.68 -33.08
CA MET A 699 -7.92 -24.67 -32.70
C MET A 699 -7.75 -25.78 -33.74
N MET A 700 -8.85 -26.32 -34.29
CA MET A 700 -8.81 -27.35 -35.34
C MET A 700 -8.19 -26.81 -36.65
N SER A 701 -8.56 -25.60 -37.05
CA SER A 701 -7.99 -24.93 -38.23
C SER A 701 -6.49 -24.64 -38.05
N LEU A 702 -6.09 -24.26 -36.84
CA LEU A 702 -4.71 -23.99 -36.49
C LEU A 702 -3.85 -25.25 -36.51
N GLN A 703 -4.35 -26.37 -35.98
CA GLN A 703 -3.67 -27.67 -36.09
C GLN A 703 -3.47 -28.08 -37.56
N SER A 704 -4.48 -27.87 -38.39
CA SER A 704 -4.41 -28.14 -39.84
C SER A 704 -3.39 -27.22 -40.54
N ALA A 705 -3.37 -25.94 -40.16
CA ALA A 705 -2.44 -24.94 -40.69
C ALA A 705 -0.98 -25.25 -40.31
N ILE A 706 -0.73 -25.75 -39.11
CA ILE A 706 0.62 -26.17 -38.69
C ILE A 706 1.12 -27.34 -39.55
N ALA A 707 0.25 -28.30 -39.88
CA ALA A 707 0.60 -29.46 -40.71
C ALA A 707 0.76 -29.11 -42.20
N GLY A 708 -0.09 -28.22 -42.73
CA GLY A 708 -0.15 -27.87 -44.16
C GLY A 708 0.59 -26.60 -44.57
N GLY A 709 0.98 -25.75 -43.63
CA GLY A 709 1.61 -24.44 -43.87
C GLY A 709 0.67 -23.31 -44.30
N ASP A 710 -0.62 -23.58 -44.48
CA ASP A 710 -1.63 -22.58 -44.88
C ASP A 710 -2.47 -22.11 -43.69
N TYR A 711 -2.31 -20.85 -43.30
CA TYR A 711 -2.99 -20.22 -42.17
C TYR A 711 -4.26 -19.43 -42.56
N THR A 712 -4.68 -19.48 -43.83
CA THR A 712 -5.78 -18.65 -44.36
C THR A 712 -7.09 -18.81 -43.58
N GLU A 713 -7.49 -20.04 -43.25
CA GLU A 713 -8.73 -20.29 -42.50
C GLU A 713 -8.62 -19.89 -41.03
N ALA A 714 -7.46 -20.13 -40.40
CA ALA A 714 -7.21 -19.70 -39.04
C ALA A 714 -7.21 -18.16 -38.92
N ASP A 715 -6.63 -17.46 -39.90
CA ASP A 715 -6.62 -16.00 -39.99
C ASP A 715 -8.04 -15.42 -40.17
N LYS A 716 -8.91 -16.08 -40.95
CA LYS A 716 -10.32 -15.68 -41.09
C LYS A 716 -11.06 -15.77 -39.77
N LEU A 717 -10.79 -16.80 -38.95
CA LEU A 717 -11.41 -16.95 -37.63
C LEU A 717 -10.90 -15.89 -36.64
N LEU A 718 -9.61 -15.55 -36.66
CA LEU A 718 -9.09 -14.42 -35.88
C LEU A 718 -9.74 -13.09 -36.30
N ALA A 719 -9.92 -12.87 -37.61
CA ALA A 719 -10.63 -11.69 -38.11
C ALA A 719 -12.10 -11.67 -37.66
N ALA A 720 -12.76 -12.84 -37.58
CA ALA A 720 -14.11 -12.96 -37.05
C ALA A 720 -14.17 -12.64 -35.54
N PHE A 721 -13.17 -13.05 -34.75
CA PHE A 721 -13.08 -12.68 -33.33
C PHE A 721 -12.92 -11.17 -33.17
N HIS A 722 -12.03 -10.55 -33.93
CA HIS A 722 -11.88 -9.10 -33.94
C HIS A 722 -13.16 -8.36 -34.32
N GLN A 723 -13.85 -8.83 -35.36
CA GLN A 723 -15.11 -8.22 -35.78
C GLN A 723 -16.19 -8.38 -34.71
N ASN A 724 -16.23 -9.52 -34.02
CA ASN A 724 -17.14 -9.76 -32.90
C ASN A 724 -16.88 -8.80 -31.73
N GLN A 725 -15.61 -8.65 -31.33
CA GLN A 725 -15.19 -7.70 -30.30
C GLN A 725 -15.62 -6.27 -30.64
N LYS A 726 -15.50 -5.88 -31.91
CA LYS A 726 -15.94 -4.56 -32.39
C LYS A 726 -17.46 -4.40 -32.42
N ASN A 727 -18.20 -5.46 -32.76
CA ASN A 727 -19.65 -5.41 -32.87
C ASN A 727 -20.36 -5.40 -31.51
N HIS A 728 -19.82 -6.12 -30.53
CA HIS A 728 -20.50 -6.38 -29.25
C HIS A 728 -19.76 -5.86 -28.02
N GLY A 729 -18.51 -5.38 -28.17
CA GLY A 729 -17.69 -4.90 -27.06
C GLY A 729 -17.10 -3.50 -27.27
N SER A 730 -17.67 -2.69 -28.18
CA SER A 730 -17.13 -1.39 -28.57
C SER A 730 -17.03 -0.37 -27.44
N GLU A 731 -17.80 -0.53 -26.36
CA GLU A 731 -17.81 0.40 -25.23
C GLU A 731 -16.50 0.38 -24.44
N VAL A 732 -15.87 -0.79 -24.31
CA VAL A 732 -14.65 -0.98 -23.53
C VAL A 732 -13.43 -1.37 -24.38
N LEU A 733 -13.64 -1.67 -25.66
CA LEU A 733 -12.57 -2.08 -26.58
C LEU A 733 -11.59 -0.91 -26.84
N PRO A 734 -10.27 -1.08 -26.56
CA PRO A 734 -9.28 -0.06 -26.86
C PRO A 734 -9.17 0.24 -28.36
N GLU A 735 -8.80 1.48 -28.71
CA GLU A 735 -8.51 1.82 -30.10
C GLU A 735 -7.39 0.96 -30.69
N SER A 736 -7.52 0.58 -31.97
CA SER A 736 -6.52 -0.26 -32.67
C SER A 736 -5.09 0.31 -32.67
N THR A 737 -4.97 1.64 -32.65
CA THR A 737 -3.69 2.38 -32.50
C THR A 737 -3.05 2.10 -31.15
N LYS A 738 -3.85 2.08 -30.07
CA LYS A 738 -3.42 1.80 -28.70
C LYS A 738 -2.99 0.34 -28.53
N VAL A 739 -3.75 -0.60 -29.10
CA VAL A 739 -3.38 -2.04 -29.15
C VAL A 739 -2.02 -2.22 -29.83
N LYS A 740 -1.82 -1.65 -31.03
CA LYS A 740 -0.54 -1.74 -31.75
C LYS A 740 0.61 -1.07 -30.99
N ALA A 741 0.36 0.08 -30.37
CA ALA A 741 1.36 0.77 -29.57
C ALA A 741 1.83 -0.09 -28.38
N GLU A 742 0.91 -0.79 -27.72
CA GLU A 742 1.23 -1.69 -26.61
C GLU A 742 2.02 -2.92 -27.06
N VAL A 743 1.66 -3.55 -28.18
CA VAL A 743 2.45 -4.64 -28.79
C VAL A 743 3.87 -4.17 -29.13
N ILE A 744 4.02 -2.97 -29.72
CA ILE A 744 5.33 -2.39 -30.04
C ILE A 744 6.13 -2.10 -28.77
N TYR A 745 5.49 -1.56 -27.73
CA TYR A 745 6.10 -1.30 -26.43
C TYR A 745 6.70 -2.58 -25.83
N ASN A 746 5.93 -3.66 -25.82
CA ASN A 746 6.38 -4.97 -25.32
C ASN A 746 7.57 -5.52 -26.13
N LYS A 747 7.51 -5.41 -27.47
CA LYS A 747 8.60 -5.87 -28.35
C LYS A 747 9.90 -5.07 -28.18
N LEU A 748 9.80 -3.76 -27.99
CA LEU A 748 10.97 -2.90 -27.81
C LEU A 748 11.69 -3.16 -26.48
N ASP A 749 10.95 -3.56 -25.44
CA ASP A 749 11.46 -3.91 -24.10
C ASP A 749 12.53 -2.92 -23.60
N ILE A 750 12.15 -1.63 -23.68
CA ILE A 750 13.06 -0.49 -23.60
C ILE A 750 13.86 -0.50 -22.30
N PHE A 751 13.18 -0.67 -21.17
CA PHE A 751 13.79 -0.54 -19.84
C PHE A 751 14.74 -1.71 -19.52
N ASN A 752 14.42 -2.94 -19.94
CA ASN A 752 15.27 -4.11 -19.79
C ASN A 752 16.57 -4.00 -20.61
N ARG A 753 16.51 -3.36 -21.79
CA ARG A 753 17.72 -3.08 -22.60
C ARG A 753 18.54 -1.93 -22.02
N LEU A 754 17.86 -0.85 -21.62
CA LEU A 754 18.51 0.37 -21.14
C LEU A 754 19.36 0.13 -19.89
N TYR A 755 18.94 -0.70 -18.94
CA TYR A 755 19.78 -0.94 -17.75
C TYR A 755 21.13 -1.55 -18.13
N LYS A 756 21.16 -2.51 -19.07
CA LYS A 756 22.42 -3.14 -19.54
C LYS A 756 23.32 -2.12 -20.24
N TYR A 757 22.73 -1.27 -21.07
CA TYR A 757 23.46 -0.27 -21.84
C TYR A 757 23.99 0.88 -20.97
N TYR A 758 23.17 1.39 -20.04
CA TYR A 758 23.61 2.39 -19.06
C TYR A 758 24.72 1.84 -18.16
N ALA A 759 24.65 0.56 -17.75
CA ALA A 759 25.69 -0.07 -16.94
C ALA A 759 27.03 -0.11 -17.68
N LEU A 760 27.03 -0.65 -18.91
CA LEU A 760 28.24 -0.78 -19.73
C LEU A 760 28.88 0.59 -20.01
N ILE A 761 28.10 1.52 -20.56
CA ILE A 761 28.61 2.84 -20.97
C ILE A 761 28.97 3.69 -19.75
N GLY A 762 28.17 3.63 -18.68
CA GLY A 762 28.44 4.34 -17.43
C GLY A 762 29.75 3.89 -16.77
N LEU A 763 29.98 2.57 -16.67
CA LEU A 763 31.23 2.01 -16.11
C LEU A 763 32.45 2.35 -16.96
N LEU A 764 32.35 2.21 -18.29
CA LEU A 764 33.43 2.58 -19.20
C LEU A 764 33.78 4.07 -19.09
N MET A 765 32.77 4.94 -19.08
CA MET A 765 32.97 6.38 -18.89
C MET A 765 33.59 6.68 -17.53
N PHE A 766 33.15 5.99 -16.47
CA PHE A 766 33.70 6.17 -15.12
C PHE A 766 35.18 5.78 -15.05
N ALA A 767 35.55 4.61 -15.61
CA ALA A 767 36.94 4.16 -15.68
C ALA A 767 37.82 5.16 -16.45
N ILE A 768 37.36 5.64 -17.61
CA ILE A 768 38.07 6.64 -18.43
C ILE A 768 38.29 7.93 -17.66
N LEU A 769 37.28 8.41 -16.93
CA LEU A 769 37.38 9.63 -16.13
C LEU A 769 38.38 9.46 -14.97
N ILE A 770 38.42 8.28 -14.33
CA ILE A 770 39.44 7.97 -13.33
C ILE A 770 40.85 7.98 -13.96
N PHE A 771 41.05 7.27 -15.08
CA PHE A 771 42.35 7.24 -15.76
C PHE A 771 42.80 8.64 -16.20
N ARG A 772 41.87 9.49 -16.64
CA ARG A 772 42.12 10.88 -17.00
C ARG A 772 42.63 11.72 -15.83
N ILE A 773 42.22 11.44 -14.59
CA ILE A 773 42.75 12.12 -13.39
C ILE A 773 44.25 11.84 -13.21
N PHE A 774 44.70 10.63 -13.56
CA PHE A 774 46.10 10.22 -13.45
C PHE A 774 46.93 10.64 -14.66
N LYS A 775 46.44 10.44 -15.89
CA LYS A 775 47.15 10.71 -17.14
C LYS A 775 46.21 11.30 -18.19
N GLU A 776 46.41 12.58 -18.51
CA GLU A 776 45.61 13.26 -19.53
C GLU A 776 46.17 12.96 -20.93
N ARG A 777 45.35 12.34 -21.80
CA ARG A 777 45.62 12.08 -23.23
C ARG A 777 44.38 12.45 -24.03
N GLU A 778 44.56 12.88 -25.29
CA GLU A 778 43.45 13.32 -26.15
C GLU A 778 42.44 12.21 -26.46
N ILE A 779 42.90 10.95 -26.59
CA ILE A 779 42.00 9.80 -26.80
C ILE A 779 40.94 9.66 -25.70
N TRP A 780 41.29 9.97 -24.44
CA TRP A 780 40.37 9.91 -23.31
C TRP A 780 39.33 11.03 -23.35
N LYS A 781 39.66 12.19 -23.92
CA LYS A 781 38.71 13.29 -24.10
C LYS A 781 37.68 12.98 -25.19
N VAL A 782 38.13 12.49 -26.34
CA VAL A 782 37.24 12.06 -27.45
C VAL A 782 36.29 10.97 -26.98
N ALA A 783 36.82 9.95 -26.29
CA ALA A 783 36.00 8.88 -25.72
C ALA A 783 34.96 9.41 -24.71
N THR A 784 35.33 10.38 -23.86
CA THR A 784 34.39 11.00 -22.91
C THR A 784 33.22 11.70 -23.63
N TYR A 785 33.48 12.45 -24.71
CA TYR A 785 32.42 13.11 -25.48
C TYR A 785 31.52 12.12 -26.22
N PHE A 786 32.11 11.06 -26.79
CA PHE A 786 31.35 9.98 -27.42
C PHE A 786 30.39 9.31 -26.42
N PHE A 787 30.90 8.85 -25.27
CA PHE A 787 30.06 8.20 -24.25
C PHE A 787 29.00 9.13 -23.68
N LYS A 788 29.32 10.42 -23.51
CA LYS A 788 28.34 11.44 -23.14
C LYS A 788 27.20 11.53 -24.16
N GLY A 789 27.51 11.59 -25.45
CA GLY A 789 26.50 11.60 -26.53
C GLY A 789 25.62 10.35 -26.52
N VAL A 790 26.21 9.18 -26.31
CA VAL A 790 25.48 7.91 -26.17
C VAL A 790 24.53 7.93 -24.96
N ILE A 791 24.96 8.47 -23.82
CA ILE A 791 24.12 8.60 -22.62
C ILE A 791 22.93 9.56 -22.87
N TYR A 792 23.10 10.63 -23.65
CA TYR A 792 21.98 11.49 -24.06
C TYR A 792 20.96 10.72 -24.92
N LEU A 793 21.42 9.89 -25.86
CA LEU A 793 20.54 9.04 -26.67
C LEU A 793 19.76 8.05 -25.80
N PHE A 794 20.41 7.41 -24.83
CA PHE A 794 19.73 6.53 -23.88
C PHE A 794 18.69 7.28 -23.05
N PHE A 795 18.95 8.52 -22.67
CA PHE A 795 17.98 9.33 -21.91
C PHE A 795 16.76 9.71 -22.75
N ILE A 796 16.95 10.02 -24.03
CA ILE A 796 15.86 10.22 -24.98
C ILE A 796 15.04 8.94 -25.13
N TRP A 797 15.71 7.78 -25.26
CA TRP A 797 15.03 6.49 -25.37
C TRP A 797 14.26 6.13 -24.09
N HIS A 798 14.83 6.41 -22.91
CA HIS A 798 14.16 6.28 -21.62
C HIS A 798 12.89 7.13 -21.58
N THR A 799 12.99 8.40 -21.98
CA THR A 799 11.86 9.34 -22.01
C THR A 799 10.76 8.86 -22.98
N ALA A 800 11.14 8.38 -24.17
CA ALA A 800 10.19 7.81 -25.13
C ALA A 800 9.46 6.58 -24.55
N GLY A 801 10.16 5.72 -23.81
CA GLY A 801 9.55 4.57 -23.14
C GLY A 801 8.52 4.96 -22.09
N LEU A 802 8.77 6.03 -21.31
CA LEU A 802 7.80 6.55 -20.33
C LEU A 802 6.58 7.18 -21.03
N ILE A 803 6.78 7.95 -22.10
CA ILE A 803 5.69 8.53 -22.89
C ILE A 803 4.81 7.45 -23.51
N MET A 804 5.43 6.40 -24.08
CA MET A 804 4.68 5.27 -24.62
C MET A 804 3.88 4.56 -23.52
N ARG A 805 4.47 4.32 -22.34
CA ARG A 805 3.74 3.71 -21.21
C ARG A 805 2.57 4.57 -20.78
N TRP A 806 2.74 5.89 -20.66
CA TRP A 806 1.66 6.84 -20.35
C TRP A 806 0.50 6.73 -21.36
N TYR A 807 0.82 6.73 -22.66
CA TYR A 807 -0.20 6.61 -23.70
C TYR A 807 -0.99 5.28 -23.59
N ILE A 808 -0.31 4.18 -23.25
CA ILE A 808 -0.92 2.85 -23.09
C ILE A 808 -1.76 2.75 -21.82
N SER A 809 -1.24 3.20 -20.68
CA SER A 809 -1.94 3.10 -19.39
C SER A 809 -3.09 4.10 -19.26
N GLY A 810 -3.04 5.23 -19.98
CA GLY A 810 -4.03 6.31 -19.87
C GLY A 810 -3.79 7.26 -18.69
N HIS A 811 -2.80 6.97 -17.83
CA HIS A 811 -2.39 7.81 -16.70
C HIS A 811 -0.87 7.96 -16.67
N ALA A 812 -0.35 8.92 -15.92
CA ALA A 812 1.10 9.09 -15.84
C ALA A 812 1.79 7.89 -15.15
N PRO A 813 3.00 7.49 -15.64
CA PRO A 813 3.65 6.25 -15.25
C PRO A 813 4.48 6.43 -13.97
N TRP A 814 3.80 6.71 -12.86
CA TRP A 814 4.35 6.72 -11.50
C TRP A 814 3.28 6.38 -10.45
N SER A 815 2.31 5.54 -10.84
CA SER A 815 1.19 5.13 -9.97
C SER A 815 1.56 3.94 -9.08
N ASP A 816 2.38 3.03 -9.60
CA ASP A 816 2.83 1.82 -8.93
C ASP A 816 4.34 1.82 -8.62
N ALA A 817 4.82 0.77 -7.95
CA ALA A 817 6.23 0.63 -7.58
C ALA A 817 7.17 0.49 -8.78
N TYR A 818 6.79 -0.26 -9.82
CA TYR A 818 7.59 -0.41 -11.03
C TYR A 818 7.74 0.93 -11.75
N GLU A 819 6.62 1.58 -12.02
CA GLU A 819 6.50 2.88 -12.65
C GLU A 819 7.28 3.96 -11.91
N SER A 820 7.14 4.01 -10.59
CA SER A 820 7.89 4.93 -9.74
C SER A 820 9.40 4.69 -9.82
N ILE A 821 9.90 3.43 -9.82
CA ILE A 821 11.35 3.17 -9.96
C ILE A 821 11.85 3.62 -11.35
N LEU A 822 11.07 3.41 -12.42
CA LEU A 822 11.41 3.93 -13.75
C LEU A 822 11.50 5.46 -13.73
N TYR A 823 10.53 6.13 -13.12
CA TYR A 823 10.53 7.59 -13.00
C TYR A 823 11.69 8.12 -12.14
N VAL A 824 12.01 7.48 -11.01
CA VAL A 824 13.19 7.84 -10.18
C VAL A 824 14.48 7.63 -10.96
N SER A 825 14.58 6.57 -11.76
CA SER A 825 15.72 6.30 -12.63
C SER A 825 15.88 7.42 -13.67
N TRP A 826 14.78 7.82 -14.31
CA TRP A 826 14.74 8.94 -15.24
C TRP A 826 15.13 10.26 -14.56
N ALA A 827 14.58 10.58 -13.39
CA ALA A 827 14.91 11.78 -12.62
C ALA A 827 16.38 11.80 -12.18
N THR A 828 16.94 10.65 -11.78
CA THR A 828 18.36 10.50 -11.41
C THR A 828 19.27 10.82 -12.59
N MET A 829 18.98 10.25 -13.78
CA MET A 829 19.75 10.52 -14.99
C MET A 829 19.57 11.97 -15.44
N GLY A 830 18.34 12.48 -15.44
CA GLY A 830 18.01 13.86 -15.80
C GLY A 830 18.76 14.87 -14.92
N MET A 831 18.80 14.67 -13.60
CA MET A 831 19.59 15.50 -12.69
C MET A 831 21.10 15.35 -12.93
N GLY A 832 21.57 14.14 -13.22
CA GLY A 832 22.95 13.89 -13.63
C GLY A 832 23.34 14.67 -14.89
N LEU A 833 22.44 14.74 -15.87
CA LEU A 833 22.60 15.53 -17.10
C LEU A 833 22.48 17.03 -16.86
N LEU A 834 21.60 17.49 -15.98
CA LEU A 834 21.52 18.91 -15.61
C LEU A 834 22.82 19.38 -14.94
N PHE A 835 23.41 18.55 -14.08
CA PHE A 835 24.73 18.78 -13.51
C PHE A 835 25.90 18.35 -14.43
N SER A 836 25.63 17.85 -15.64
CA SER A 836 26.68 17.52 -16.63
C SER A 836 27.49 18.73 -17.07
N ARG A 837 26.83 19.90 -17.16
CA ARG A 837 27.50 21.18 -17.45
C ARG A 837 28.54 21.51 -16.38
N LYS A 838 28.45 20.86 -15.21
CA LYS A 838 29.19 21.12 -13.98
C LYS A 838 30.30 20.09 -13.72
N SER A 839 30.07 18.80 -13.95
CA SER A 839 31.07 17.72 -13.81
C SER A 839 30.73 16.53 -14.71
N GLU A 840 31.68 16.08 -15.54
CA GLU A 840 31.52 14.88 -16.37
C GLU A 840 31.42 13.60 -15.53
N MET A 841 32.03 13.60 -14.34
CA MET A 841 31.99 12.45 -13.43
C MET A 841 30.60 12.24 -12.83
N THR A 842 29.80 13.31 -12.75
CA THR A 842 28.40 13.19 -12.33
C THR A 842 27.58 12.43 -13.36
N ILE A 843 27.85 12.57 -14.66
CA ILE A 843 27.14 11.84 -15.72
C ILE A 843 27.41 10.33 -15.61
N ALA A 844 28.68 9.95 -15.52
CA ALA A 844 29.08 8.55 -15.43
C ALA A 844 28.50 7.88 -14.17
N ALA A 845 28.56 8.58 -13.03
CA ALA A 845 28.00 8.12 -11.77
C ALA A 845 26.47 7.98 -11.84
N SER A 846 25.76 8.99 -12.36
CA SER A 846 24.31 8.94 -12.53
C SER A 846 23.87 7.86 -13.52
N ALA A 847 24.59 7.65 -14.62
CA ALA A 847 24.29 6.59 -15.58
C ALA A 847 24.44 5.20 -14.94
N PHE A 848 25.50 4.98 -14.17
CA PHE A 848 25.69 3.74 -13.43
C PHE A 848 24.55 3.50 -12.42
N VAL A 849 24.16 4.51 -11.64
CA VAL A 849 23.06 4.33 -10.68
C VAL A 849 21.70 4.17 -11.36
N THR A 850 21.46 4.88 -12.46
CA THR A 850 20.27 4.69 -13.30
C THR A 850 20.17 3.24 -13.76
N SER A 851 21.29 2.62 -14.16
CA SER A 851 21.30 1.19 -14.50
C SER A 851 20.97 0.29 -13.32
N MET A 852 21.45 0.62 -12.12
CA MET A 852 21.15 -0.14 -10.91
C MET A 852 19.66 -0.05 -10.54
N LEU A 853 19.07 1.15 -10.60
CA LEU A 853 17.65 1.36 -10.33
C LEU A 853 16.77 0.61 -11.34
N LEU A 854 17.07 0.72 -12.64
CA LEU A 854 16.36 -0.03 -13.68
C LEU A 854 16.55 -1.54 -13.52
N PHE A 855 17.71 -2.02 -13.07
CA PHE A 855 17.91 -3.42 -12.74
C PHE A 855 17.02 -3.87 -11.58
N VAL A 856 16.89 -3.06 -10.52
CA VAL A 856 16.00 -3.34 -9.38
C VAL A 856 14.53 -3.39 -9.81
N ALA A 857 14.10 -2.54 -10.75
CA ALA A 857 12.74 -2.56 -11.31
C ALA A 857 12.38 -3.90 -11.98
N HIS A 858 13.36 -4.62 -12.52
CA HIS A 858 13.17 -5.95 -13.14
C HIS A 858 13.41 -7.10 -12.14
N GLY A 859 13.50 -6.80 -10.85
CA GLY A 859 13.49 -7.80 -9.78
C GLY A 859 12.11 -8.45 -9.62
N ASN A 860 12.06 -9.66 -9.07
CA ASN A 860 10.82 -10.47 -9.02
C ASN A 860 9.69 -9.90 -8.17
N TRP A 861 10.05 -9.07 -7.19
CA TRP A 861 9.15 -8.46 -6.22
C TRP A 861 8.39 -7.24 -6.76
N VAL A 862 8.63 -6.84 -8.01
CA VAL A 862 8.03 -5.68 -8.65
C VAL A 862 7.34 -6.18 -9.93
N ASP A 863 6.02 -6.00 -10.02
CA ASP A 863 5.27 -6.40 -11.21
C ASP A 863 5.35 -5.30 -12.28
N PRO A 864 5.92 -5.56 -13.48
CA PRO A 864 5.96 -4.58 -14.55
C PRO A 864 4.64 -4.43 -15.33
N ALA A 865 3.63 -5.25 -15.02
CA ALA A 865 2.30 -5.18 -15.64
C ALA A 865 1.69 -3.78 -15.51
N ILE A 866 0.91 -3.38 -16.52
CA ILE A 866 0.13 -2.15 -16.46
C ILE A 866 -1.23 -2.52 -15.84
N ALA A 867 -1.54 -1.99 -14.67
CA ALA A 867 -2.78 -2.24 -13.94
C ALA A 867 -3.73 -1.05 -14.05
N ASN A 868 -4.99 -1.23 -13.63
CA ASN A 868 -5.93 -0.13 -13.49
C ASN A 868 -5.51 0.78 -12.32
N LEU A 869 -5.75 2.09 -12.47
CA LEU A 869 -5.36 3.10 -11.49
C LEU A 869 -6.30 3.07 -10.28
N VAL A 870 -5.77 2.97 -9.06
CA VAL A 870 -6.60 3.05 -7.84
C VAL A 870 -7.42 4.36 -7.82
N PRO A 871 -8.72 4.34 -7.47
CA PRO A 871 -9.62 5.50 -7.60
C PRO A 871 -9.10 6.80 -7.00
N VAL A 872 -8.46 6.74 -5.83
CA VAL A 872 -7.89 7.93 -5.15
C VAL A 872 -6.80 8.63 -5.96
N LEU A 873 -6.07 7.88 -6.78
CA LEU A 873 -4.97 8.40 -7.60
C LEU A 873 -5.45 9.03 -8.91
N ASP A 874 -6.71 8.85 -9.29
CA ASP A 874 -7.29 9.47 -10.50
C ASP A 874 -7.61 10.95 -10.26
N SER A 875 -6.55 11.75 -10.12
CA SER A 875 -6.65 13.19 -9.90
C SER A 875 -5.43 13.93 -10.42
N TYR A 876 -5.58 15.25 -10.58
CA TYR A 876 -4.47 16.12 -10.99
C TYR A 876 -3.30 16.10 -9.97
N TRP A 877 -3.55 15.67 -8.73
CA TRP A 877 -2.52 15.53 -7.70
C TRP A 877 -1.48 14.47 -8.03
N LEU A 878 -1.86 13.41 -8.76
CA LEU A 878 -0.91 12.44 -9.29
C LEU A 878 0.14 13.13 -10.17
N MET A 879 -0.26 14.12 -10.97
CA MET A 879 0.64 14.85 -11.87
C MET A 879 1.54 15.87 -11.16
N ILE A 880 1.13 16.37 -10.00
CA ILE A 880 1.80 17.46 -9.29
C ILE A 880 2.52 16.94 -8.05
N HIS A 881 1.78 16.44 -7.06
CA HIS A 881 2.32 15.98 -5.79
C HIS A 881 3.24 14.77 -5.98
N VAL A 882 2.72 13.69 -6.58
CA VAL A 882 3.46 12.42 -6.71
C VAL A 882 4.69 12.61 -7.60
N ALA A 883 4.55 13.34 -8.72
CA ALA A 883 5.67 13.67 -9.59
C ALA A 883 6.78 14.45 -8.85
N VAL A 884 6.44 15.47 -8.05
CA VAL A 884 7.45 16.27 -7.34
C VAL A 884 8.12 15.47 -6.22
N ILE A 885 7.37 14.72 -5.42
CA ILE A 885 7.92 13.96 -4.30
C ILE A 885 8.77 12.78 -4.75
N VAL A 886 8.31 11.98 -5.72
CA VAL A 886 9.08 10.84 -6.27
C VAL A 886 10.26 11.37 -7.10
N GLY A 887 10.05 12.46 -7.86
CA GLY A 887 11.11 13.12 -8.60
C GLY A 887 12.24 13.65 -7.72
N SER A 888 11.95 13.98 -6.45
CA SER A 888 12.94 14.41 -5.46
C SER A 888 13.98 13.33 -5.15
N TYR A 889 13.64 12.05 -5.29
CA TYR A 889 14.57 10.95 -5.03
C TYR A 889 15.70 10.91 -6.05
N GLY A 890 15.49 11.42 -7.27
CA GLY A 890 16.53 11.55 -8.30
C GLY A 890 17.76 12.35 -7.83
N PRO A 891 17.63 13.65 -7.50
CA PRO A 891 18.74 14.44 -6.98
C PRO A 891 19.30 13.94 -5.64
N LEU A 892 18.50 13.30 -4.78
CA LEU A 892 19.00 12.67 -3.54
C LEU A 892 19.88 11.45 -3.84
N THR A 893 19.48 10.64 -4.82
CA THR A 893 20.26 9.51 -5.35
C THR A 893 21.58 10.00 -5.96
N VAL A 894 21.55 11.09 -6.72
CA VAL A 894 22.77 11.74 -7.24
C VAL A 894 23.68 12.21 -6.08
N GLY A 895 23.12 12.77 -5.01
CA GLY A 895 23.89 13.17 -3.84
C GLY A 895 24.60 11.99 -3.16
N MET A 896 23.88 10.88 -2.95
CA MET A 896 24.41 9.65 -2.38
C MET A 896 25.58 9.08 -3.20
N ILE A 897 25.44 8.98 -4.53
CA ILE A 897 26.53 8.45 -5.36
C ILE A 897 27.73 9.39 -5.43
N LEU A 898 27.51 10.71 -5.46
CA LEU A 898 28.61 11.69 -5.37
C LEU A 898 29.32 11.60 -4.01
N GLY A 899 28.59 11.25 -2.95
CA GLY A 899 29.14 10.87 -1.65
C GLY A 899 30.08 9.66 -1.77
N VAL A 900 29.60 8.56 -2.37
CA VAL A 900 30.40 7.33 -2.59
C VAL A 900 31.67 7.63 -3.41
N VAL A 901 31.52 8.34 -4.53
CA VAL A 901 32.65 8.74 -5.38
C VAL A 901 33.64 9.60 -4.61
N SER A 902 33.18 10.52 -3.77
CA SER A 902 34.05 11.33 -2.92
C SER A 902 34.87 10.49 -1.94
N LEU A 903 34.27 9.47 -1.31
CA LEU A 903 34.98 8.57 -0.41
C LEU A 903 36.02 7.72 -1.16
N ILE A 904 35.69 7.22 -2.35
CA ILE A 904 36.64 6.49 -3.21
C ILE A 904 37.83 7.38 -3.58
N LEU A 905 37.60 8.64 -3.97
CA LEU A 905 38.70 9.57 -4.29
C LEU A 905 39.61 9.84 -3.08
N ILE A 906 39.04 9.93 -1.87
CA ILE A 906 39.82 10.07 -0.63
C ILE A 906 40.72 8.85 -0.43
N ILE A 907 40.21 7.64 -0.68
CA ILE A 907 40.98 6.40 -0.56
C ILE A 907 42.17 6.38 -1.54
N LEU A 908 41.91 6.75 -2.80
CA LEU A 908 42.90 6.79 -3.89
C LEU A 908 43.87 7.99 -3.81
N THR A 909 43.70 8.88 -2.84
CA THR A 909 44.60 10.02 -2.64
C THR A 909 45.94 9.56 -2.07
N ASN A 910 47.04 10.05 -2.66
CA ASN A 910 48.41 9.87 -2.19
C ASN A 910 49.18 11.21 -2.23
N LYS A 911 50.40 11.25 -1.70
CA LYS A 911 51.21 12.49 -1.64
C LYS A 911 51.42 13.14 -3.01
N LYS A 912 51.52 12.35 -4.10
CA LYS A 912 51.80 12.83 -5.46
C LYS A 912 50.57 13.45 -6.14
N ASN A 913 49.37 12.93 -5.88
CA ASN A 913 48.12 13.37 -6.54
C ASN A 913 47.22 14.27 -5.66
N LYS A 914 47.58 14.50 -4.39
CA LYS A 914 46.78 15.25 -3.40
C LYS A 914 46.19 16.57 -3.91
N LYS A 915 47.00 17.41 -4.57
CA LYS A 915 46.54 18.72 -5.09
C LYS A 915 45.46 18.58 -6.16
N ARG A 916 45.56 17.57 -7.03
CA ARG A 916 44.55 17.27 -8.06
C ARG A 916 43.28 16.67 -7.42
N MET A 917 43.44 15.73 -6.50
CA MET A 917 42.33 15.09 -5.79
C MET A 917 41.55 16.09 -4.94
N GLU A 918 42.22 17.05 -4.29
CA GLU A 918 41.54 18.07 -3.48
C GLU A 918 40.60 18.96 -4.31
N ILE A 919 40.99 19.32 -5.53
CA ILE A 919 40.17 20.12 -6.44
C ILE A 919 38.93 19.34 -6.85
N ASN A 920 39.10 18.08 -7.28
CA ASN A 920 37.98 17.21 -7.67
C ASN A 920 37.05 16.92 -6.48
N LEU A 921 37.60 16.64 -5.29
CA LEU A 921 36.83 16.41 -4.07
C LEU A 921 35.98 17.65 -3.71
N LYS A 922 36.57 18.85 -3.82
CA LYS A 922 35.85 20.11 -3.55
C LYS A 922 34.69 20.31 -4.54
N GLU A 923 34.93 20.03 -5.82
CA GLU A 923 33.92 20.13 -6.87
C GLU A 923 32.75 19.16 -6.62
N ILE A 924 33.03 17.88 -6.39
CA ILE A 924 32.00 16.87 -6.13
C ILE A 924 31.22 17.21 -4.87
N THR A 925 31.90 17.63 -3.80
CA THR A 925 31.23 18.02 -2.54
C THR A 925 30.28 19.20 -2.77
N ILE A 926 30.67 20.18 -3.60
CA ILE A 926 29.80 21.31 -3.96
C ILE A 926 28.59 20.84 -4.77
N ILE A 927 28.80 19.95 -5.75
CA ILE A 927 27.69 19.42 -6.57
C ILE A 927 26.77 18.55 -5.72
N ASN A 928 27.32 17.76 -4.80
CA ASN A 928 26.55 16.99 -3.82
C ASN A 928 25.69 17.93 -2.94
N GLU A 929 26.27 19.00 -2.39
CA GLU A 929 25.53 20.02 -1.64
C GLU A 929 24.40 20.67 -2.45
N LEU A 930 24.64 20.96 -3.73
CA LEU A 930 23.60 21.46 -4.65
C LEU A 930 22.51 20.41 -4.89
N SER A 931 22.88 19.16 -5.14
CA SER A 931 21.96 18.06 -5.43
C SER A 931 21.04 17.77 -4.23
N LEU A 932 21.62 17.65 -3.03
CA LEU A 932 20.85 17.45 -1.80
C LEU A 932 19.93 18.64 -1.51
N THR A 933 20.36 19.86 -1.81
CA THR A 933 19.49 21.05 -1.63
C THR A 933 18.29 20.99 -2.57
N VAL A 934 18.49 20.64 -3.85
CA VAL A 934 17.38 20.48 -4.81
C VAL A 934 16.44 19.35 -4.35
N GLY A 935 17.00 18.19 -3.98
CA GLY A 935 16.21 17.06 -3.51
C GLY A 935 15.43 17.38 -2.24
N LEU A 936 16.04 18.03 -1.24
CA LEU A 936 15.34 18.46 -0.02
C LEU A 936 14.21 19.45 -0.33
N VAL A 937 14.44 20.42 -1.23
CA VAL A 937 13.41 21.39 -1.64
C VAL A 937 12.23 20.67 -2.29
N MET A 938 12.50 19.79 -3.26
CA MET A 938 11.46 19.02 -3.94
C MET A 938 10.72 18.09 -2.97
N LEU A 939 11.45 17.37 -2.10
CA LEU A 939 10.87 16.48 -1.09
C LEU A 939 9.96 17.24 -0.13
N THR A 940 10.40 18.42 0.32
CA THR A 940 9.62 19.25 1.25
C THR A 940 8.36 19.79 0.57
N ILE A 941 8.49 20.36 -0.64
CA ILE A 941 7.33 20.86 -1.40
C ILE A 941 6.35 19.71 -1.67
N GLY A 942 6.87 18.59 -2.17
CA GLY A 942 6.11 17.37 -2.43
C GLY A 942 5.34 16.92 -1.20
N ASN A 943 6.00 16.72 -0.05
CA ASN A 943 5.37 16.27 1.19
C ASN A 943 4.16 17.12 1.59
N PHE A 944 4.29 18.45 1.56
CA PHE A 944 3.19 19.33 1.96
C PHE A 944 2.12 19.50 0.88
N LEU A 945 2.46 19.38 -0.41
CA LEU A 945 1.43 19.23 -1.47
C LEU A 945 0.60 17.97 -1.25
N GLY A 946 1.22 16.91 -0.71
CA GLY A 946 0.53 15.68 -0.32
C GLY A 946 -0.46 15.92 0.80
N GLY A 947 -0.09 16.73 1.80
CA GLY A 947 -1.04 17.15 2.84
C GLY A 947 -2.22 17.96 2.29
N GLN A 948 -2.01 18.78 1.26
CA GLN A 948 -3.13 19.48 0.61
C GLN A 948 -4.05 18.52 -0.15
N TRP A 949 -3.48 17.56 -0.88
CA TRP A 949 -4.22 16.50 -1.55
C TRP A 949 -5.00 15.63 -0.56
N ALA A 950 -4.39 15.25 0.57
CA ALA A 950 -5.04 14.49 1.64
C ALA A 950 -6.26 15.25 2.19
N ASN A 951 -6.17 16.57 2.31
CA ASN A 951 -7.30 17.38 2.77
C ASN A 951 -8.44 17.47 1.74
N GLU A 952 -8.12 17.49 0.44
CA GLU A 952 -9.11 17.49 -0.64
C GLU A 952 -9.70 16.10 -0.89
N SER A 953 -8.98 15.04 -0.53
CA SER A 953 -9.43 13.64 -0.71
C SER A 953 -10.17 13.10 0.51
N TRP A 954 -9.66 13.39 1.71
CA TRP A 954 -10.05 12.78 2.98
C TRP A 954 -10.34 13.81 4.06
N GLY A 955 -10.61 15.07 3.69
CA GLY A 955 -11.05 16.11 4.62
C GLY A 955 -10.04 16.53 5.70
N ARG A 956 -8.82 15.97 5.74
CA ARG A 956 -7.76 16.30 6.71
C ARG A 956 -6.39 16.41 6.04
N TYR A 957 -5.59 17.37 6.47
CA TYR A 957 -4.33 17.69 5.78
C TYR A 957 -3.10 16.91 6.29
N TRP A 958 -3.18 16.22 7.42
CA TRP A 958 -2.08 15.44 7.98
C TRP A 958 -2.59 14.31 8.87
N GLY A 959 -2.11 13.10 8.64
CA GLY A 959 -2.25 11.96 9.54
C GLY A 959 -0.87 11.51 10.03
N TRP A 960 -0.80 10.88 11.20
CA TRP A 960 0.44 10.21 11.64
C TRP A 960 0.69 8.88 10.90
N ASP A 961 0.18 8.73 9.66
CA ASP A 961 0.39 7.56 8.83
C ASP A 961 1.90 7.33 8.60
N PRO A 962 2.37 6.08 8.57
CA PRO A 962 3.79 5.81 8.41
C PRO A 962 4.44 6.41 7.17
N LYS A 963 3.76 6.53 6.01
CA LYS A 963 4.39 7.13 4.82
C LYS A 963 4.56 8.64 4.96
N GLU A 964 3.52 9.34 5.43
CA GLU A 964 3.57 10.78 5.72
C GLU A 964 4.65 11.07 6.78
N THR A 965 4.69 10.25 7.84
CA THR A 965 5.67 10.37 8.93
C THR A 965 7.11 10.14 8.45
N TRP A 966 7.37 9.11 7.64
CA TRP A 966 8.71 8.83 7.11
C TRP A 966 9.19 9.85 6.07
N ALA A 967 8.27 10.44 5.30
CA ALA A 967 8.59 11.56 4.44
C ALA A 967 9.05 12.79 5.26
N LEU A 968 8.38 13.10 6.38
CA LEU A 968 8.81 14.14 7.32
C LEU A 968 10.15 13.80 8.00
N ILE A 969 10.36 12.54 8.43
CA ILE A 969 11.65 12.07 8.97
C ILE A 969 12.78 12.30 7.95
N SER A 970 12.55 11.95 6.68
CA SER A 970 13.52 12.16 5.60
C SER A 970 13.86 13.65 5.43
N ILE A 971 12.87 14.55 5.47
CA ILE A 971 13.11 16.01 5.46
C ILE A 971 14.00 16.42 6.63
N MET A 972 13.73 15.93 7.85
CA MET A 972 14.53 16.25 9.05
C MET A 972 15.98 15.75 8.93
N ILE A 973 16.18 14.53 8.43
CA ILE A 973 17.51 13.94 8.22
C ILE A 973 18.31 14.74 7.18
N TYR A 974 17.73 15.04 6.02
CA TYR A 974 18.42 15.84 4.99
C TYR A 974 18.63 17.30 5.40
N ALA A 975 17.68 17.89 6.15
CA ALA A 975 17.87 19.19 6.77
C ALA A 975 19.06 19.16 7.73
N PHE A 976 19.19 18.14 8.59
CA PHE A 976 20.35 17.95 9.44
C PHE A 976 21.65 17.85 8.62
N VAL A 977 21.70 17.04 7.55
CA VAL A 977 22.92 16.90 6.71
C VAL A 977 23.35 18.23 6.10
N ILE A 978 22.43 19.02 5.54
CA ILE A 978 22.76 20.32 4.96
C ILE A 978 23.19 21.32 6.05
N HIS A 979 22.63 21.22 7.26
CA HIS A 979 22.97 22.10 8.38
C HIS A 979 24.20 21.65 9.18
N ALA A 980 24.68 20.41 9.02
CA ALA A 980 25.87 19.88 9.68
C ALA A 980 27.10 20.77 9.43
N ARG A 981 27.16 21.46 8.28
CA ARG A 981 28.20 22.46 7.95
C ARG A 981 28.27 23.64 8.93
N LEU A 982 27.19 23.95 9.63
CA LEU A 982 27.12 25.04 10.60
C LEU A 982 27.55 24.59 12.00
N VAL A 983 27.49 23.28 12.28
CA VAL A 983 27.82 22.69 13.58
C VAL A 983 29.34 22.53 13.71
N PRO A 984 29.98 23.12 14.74
CA PRO A 984 31.41 22.90 15.01
C PRO A 984 31.70 21.40 15.21
N GLY A 985 32.70 20.85 14.51
CA GLY A 985 33.06 19.42 14.54
C GLY A 985 32.54 18.60 13.35
N LEU A 986 31.39 18.98 12.75
CA LEU A 986 30.78 18.27 11.62
C LEU A 986 31.02 18.92 10.25
N ARG A 987 31.84 19.98 10.20
CA ARG A 987 32.09 20.79 8.99
C ARG A 987 33.00 20.13 7.95
N GLY A 988 33.49 18.91 8.21
CA GLY A 988 34.44 18.21 7.36
C GLY A 988 33.83 17.77 6.04
N ARG A 989 34.61 17.81 4.95
CA ARG A 989 34.17 17.31 3.63
C ARG A 989 33.88 15.81 3.66
N TRP A 990 34.70 15.05 4.42
CA TRP A 990 34.44 13.62 4.62
C TRP A 990 33.09 13.40 5.31
N THR A 991 32.84 14.08 6.42
CA THR A 991 31.58 13.96 7.19
C THR A 991 30.36 14.28 6.33
N PHE A 992 30.39 15.38 5.57
CA PHE A 992 29.28 15.75 4.69
C PHE A 992 28.99 14.67 3.62
N ASN A 993 30.02 14.19 2.93
CA ASN A 993 29.84 13.17 1.89
C ASN A 993 29.44 11.81 2.48
N PHE A 994 29.94 11.43 3.65
CA PHE A 994 29.49 10.21 4.33
C PHE A 994 28.02 10.31 4.76
N LEU A 995 27.64 11.42 5.40
CA LEU A 995 26.25 11.66 5.80
C LEU A 995 25.29 11.70 4.59
N SER A 996 25.74 12.18 3.42
CA SER A 996 24.91 12.13 2.20
C SER A 996 24.56 10.71 1.74
N ILE A 997 25.43 9.73 2.04
CA ILE A 997 25.18 8.31 1.75
C ILE A 997 24.22 7.75 2.79
N VAL A 998 24.49 7.98 4.07
CA VAL A 998 23.66 7.46 5.18
C VAL A 998 22.24 8.02 5.13
N ALA A 999 22.08 9.31 4.81
CA ALA A 999 20.77 9.94 4.69
C ALA A 999 19.87 9.29 3.63
N PHE A 1000 20.45 8.70 2.58
CA PHE A 1000 19.68 7.98 1.57
C PHE A 1000 18.95 6.75 2.14
N GLY A 1001 19.43 6.20 3.25
CA GLY A 1001 18.72 5.15 3.99
C GLY A 1001 17.32 5.56 4.44
N SER A 1002 17.10 6.85 4.75
CA SER A 1002 15.76 7.35 5.10
C SER A 1002 14.78 7.34 3.91
N ILE A 1003 15.26 7.63 2.70
CA ILE A 1003 14.46 7.52 1.46
C ILE A 1003 14.14 6.06 1.16
N MET A 1004 15.10 5.16 1.33
CA MET A 1004 14.87 3.72 1.16
C MET A 1004 13.85 3.19 2.19
N MET A 1005 13.90 3.66 3.43
CA MET A 1005 12.89 3.34 4.43
C MET A 1005 11.52 3.91 4.05
N THR A 1006 11.45 5.17 3.60
CA THR A 1006 10.18 5.81 3.22
C THR A 1006 9.53 5.10 2.03
N TYR A 1007 10.32 4.76 1.01
CA TYR A 1007 9.84 4.22 -0.26
C TYR A 1007 9.61 2.70 -0.23
N PHE A 1008 10.59 1.92 0.25
CA PHE A 1008 10.47 0.47 0.36
C PHE A 1008 10.07 0.04 1.77
N GLY A 1009 10.72 0.60 2.79
CA GLY A 1009 10.55 0.13 4.16
C GLY A 1009 9.13 0.28 4.70
N VAL A 1010 8.43 1.39 4.43
CA VAL A 1010 7.05 1.57 4.88
C VAL A 1010 6.13 0.55 4.22
N ASN A 1011 6.27 0.30 2.91
CA ASN A 1011 5.44 -0.66 2.19
C ASN A 1011 5.65 -2.12 2.63
N PHE A 1012 6.85 -2.47 3.13
CA PHE A 1012 7.19 -3.86 3.46
C PHE A 1012 7.25 -4.17 4.96
N TYR A 1013 7.50 -3.19 5.83
CA TYR A 1013 7.68 -3.42 7.27
C TYR A 1013 6.62 -2.75 8.16
N LEU A 1014 5.87 -1.79 7.62
CA LEU A 1014 4.91 -0.99 8.38
C LEU A 1014 3.52 -1.15 7.77
N VAL A 1015 2.49 -1.03 8.60
CA VAL A 1015 1.09 -1.04 8.18
C VAL A 1015 0.64 0.41 8.01
N GLY A 1016 -0.12 0.75 6.96
CA GLY A 1016 -0.58 2.13 6.75
C GLY A 1016 -1.53 2.27 5.57
N LEU A 1017 -2.26 3.39 5.52
CA LEU A 1017 -3.30 3.72 4.54
C LEU A 1017 -2.78 3.79 3.10
N HIS A 1018 -1.48 4.00 2.96
CA HIS A 1018 -0.82 4.07 1.66
C HIS A 1018 -0.21 2.73 1.22
N SER A 1019 -0.42 1.63 1.95
CA SER A 1019 0.11 0.31 1.56
C SER A 1019 -0.71 -0.29 0.42
N TYR A 1020 -0.60 0.29 -0.78
CA TYR A 1020 -1.21 -0.23 -2.01
C TYR A 1020 -0.55 -1.54 -2.49
N ALA A 1021 0.53 -1.97 -1.84
CA ALA A 1021 1.08 -3.31 -1.98
C ALA A 1021 0.36 -4.23 -0.99
N SER A 1022 -0.68 -4.92 -1.44
CA SER A 1022 -1.45 -5.86 -0.62
C SER A 1022 -0.54 -6.91 0.03
N GLY A 1023 -0.49 -6.92 1.37
CA GLY A 1023 -0.24 -8.12 2.20
C GLY A 1023 1.17 -8.73 2.25
N ALA A 1024 2.16 -8.24 1.50
CA ALA A 1024 3.49 -8.85 1.49
C ALA A 1024 4.48 -8.12 2.42
N GLN A 1025 4.53 -8.48 3.71
CA GLN A 1025 5.75 -8.24 4.49
C GLN A 1025 6.89 -9.06 3.88
N VAL A 1026 7.75 -8.43 3.08
CA VAL A 1026 8.90 -9.08 2.45
C VAL A 1026 10.05 -9.09 3.45
N ILE A 1027 10.69 -10.25 3.65
CA ILE A 1027 11.95 -10.35 4.40
C ILE A 1027 12.94 -9.37 3.79
N THR A 1028 13.58 -8.53 4.62
CA THR A 1028 14.63 -7.62 4.19
C THR A 1028 15.63 -8.35 3.30
N PRO A 1029 15.72 -8.00 2.00
CA PRO A 1029 16.61 -8.71 1.10
C PRO A 1029 18.03 -8.72 1.67
N SER A 1030 18.71 -9.87 1.63
CA SER A 1030 20.05 -10.03 2.22
C SER A 1030 21.07 -8.99 1.71
N PHE A 1031 20.88 -8.46 0.50
CA PHE A 1031 21.71 -7.39 -0.07
C PHE A 1031 21.66 -6.08 0.73
N VAL A 1032 20.60 -5.79 1.47
CA VAL A 1032 20.49 -4.58 2.29
C VAL A 1032 21.55 -4.62 3.39
N TRP A 1033 21.70 -5.75 4.09
CA TRP A 1033 22.71 -5.93 5.12
C TRP A 1033 24.14 -5.83 4.56
N TYR A 1034 24.40 -6.44 3.40
CA TYR A 1034 25.69 -6.29 2.70
C TYR A 1034 25.96 -4.84 2.28
N THR A 1035 24.94 -4.10 1.89
CA THR A 1035 25.05 -2.68 1.52
C THR A 1035 25.38 -1.82 2.74
N VAL A 1036 24.68 -2.02 3.86
CA VAL A 1036 24.96 -1.31 5.12
C VAL A 1036 26.39 -1.59 5.59
N PHE A 1037 26.80 -2.87 5.62
CA PHE A 1037 28.16 -3.27 5.95
C PHE A 1037 29.19 -2.62 4.99
N GLY A 1038 28.93 -2.66 3.68
CA GLY A 1038 29.79 -2.05 2.66
C GLY A 1038 29.96 -0.54 2.86
N VAL A 1039 28.90 0.19 3.20
CA VAL A 1039 28.96 1.63 3.50
C VAL A 1039 29.79 1.89 4.76
N LEU A 1040 29.65 1.08 5.81
CA LEU A 1040 30.44 1.21 7.03
C LEU A 1040 31.94 0.96 6.78
N VAL A 1041 32.27 -0.09 6.02
CA VAL A 1041 33.67 -0.40 5.62
C VAL A 1041 34.25 0.73 4.76
N LEU A 1042 33.51 1.20 3.75
CA LEU A 1042 33.91 2.34 2.91
C LEU A 1042 34.13 3.60 3.76
N GLY A 1043 33.25 3.86 4.72
CA GLY A 1043 33.37 4.94 5.70
C GLY A 1043 34.65 4.83 6.53
N ALA A 1044 34.90 3.67 7.14
CA ALA A 1044 36.07 3.44 8.00
C ALA A 1044 37.40 3.61 7.24
N ILE A 1045 37.54 2.98 6.07
CA ILE A 1045 38.76 3.07 5.25
C ILE A 1045 38.98 4.50 4.75
N SER A 1046 37.93 5.15 4.25
CA SER A 1046 38.02 6.53 3.77
C SER A 1046 38.31 7.53 4.90
N LEU A 1047 37.79 7.32 6.11
CA LEU A 1047 38.09 8.16 7.27
C LEU A 1047 39.56 8.08 7.66
N TRP A 1048 40.10 6.86 7.72
CA TRP A 1048 41.52 6.65 7.98
C TRP A 1048 42.39 7.37 6.94
N ARG A 1049 42.12 7.18 5.65
CA ARG A 1049 42.83 7.86 4.56
C ARG A 1049 42.64 9.37 4.58
N TYR A 1050 41.48 9.87 5.00
CA TYR A 1050 41.22 11.29 5.16
C TYR A 1050 42.08 11.89 6.27
N ARG A 1051 42.18 11.22 7.44
CA ARG A 1051 43.04 11.68 8.54
C ARG A 1051 44.50 11.72 8.12
N VAL A 1052 44.99 10.71 7.40
CA VAL A 1052 46.38 10.65 6.92
C VAL A 1052 46.70 11.77 5.91
N ASN A 1053 45.79 12.04 4.97
CA ASN A 1053 46.10 12.91 3.82
C ASN A 1053 45.58 14.35 3.98
N TYR A 1054 44.54 14.59 4.77
CA TYR A 1054 43.80 15.86 4.80
C TYR A 1054 43.58 16.46 6.19
N ALA A 1055 43.60 15.68 7.27
CA ALA A 1055 43.61 16.24 8.61
C ALA A 1055 45.02 16.81 8.91
N LYS A 1056 45.06 18.02 9.44
CA LYS A 1056 46.24 18.57 10.10
C LYS A 1056 45.99 18.52 11.60
#